data_AF-A0A8B8AEU3-F1
#
_entry.id   AF-A0A8B8AEU3-F1
#
_cell.length_a   1.000
_cell.length_b   1.000
_cell.length_c   1.000
_cell.angle_alpha   90.00
_cell.angle_beta   90.00
_cell.angle_gamma   90.00
#
_symmetry.space_group_name_H-M   'P 1'
#
loop_
_entity.id
_entity.type
_entity.pdbx_description
1 polymer ?
#
loop_
_entity_poly.entity_id
_entity_poly.type
_entity_poly.pdbx_seq_one_letter_code
_entity_poly.pdbx_strand_id
1 'polypeptide(L)'
;MATGTERVVPEEELHSFVVRCMTAVGTNSQHASVLADLIVAADTRGHYSHGLNRLDMYVHSIETKTTSDGQGRDPEVVKETVATALVEGNNILGPAIGRFAMDLAIQKAKAVGIGFVTVKGSNHFGIAGWYGMRALEQGLIGMAFTNTSPLMVPTRAKKETLGTNPICVAAPAKDGDNFVLDMATTSVALGKIELQERKGESMPNAWAIDKDGKETNTPSAYAGLLPLGGSEESSGYKGYGLAMMVEVLCGILSGANFGPNVRTWKDFEKVANLGQCFIAIDPNAFSDGFSDRMSELMDYCRKLEPSERELPVLVAGDPERYHVDLCKRLGGIPYHQNQITFASSLLPYMASQEKIVVPEKEVHSFIIRCLEAIGTNKDHAKSLADALTCADTRGIYSHGLSRIGLYVKCLENRAISDGQGVEPTIVKENVSTALVDGNNILGPAIGKFAMDLAMKKAKDSGIGLVSVRGSSHFGIAGWYGLQAIEKGLIGLAFTNTYSMLVSTRSKEMVLGTNPISLGAPANDGDNFVLDMATTATALGKVELKGKLGQTLPGGWAIDKEGKETRDPKAFHGLLPLGGSEESGGYKGYGLSMMVEILCGILSGSSFGLNTGNWKKGEGAVNYGQCFIAIDPGNFADGFTDRMTELIRQCRDVDPLSPDRPVLIPGDPERRHSQLCTEFGGIPYSLETVTNANDIAKRLGVKPLRANNG
;
A
#
# COMPACT_ATOMS: atom_id res chain seq x y z
N MET A 1 35.94 -10.64 -8.43
CA MET A 1 35.50 -10.93 -9.82
C MET A 1 34.16 -11.64 -9.70
N ALA A 2 33.09 -11.04 -10.23
CA ALA A 2 31.75 -11.61 -10.15
C ALA A 2 31.71 -12.94 -10.92
N THR A 3 31.50 -14.04 -10.20
CA THR A 3 31.08 -15.31 -10.79
C THR A 3 29.71 -15.07 -11.42
N GLY A 4 29.48 -15.47 -12.67
CA GLY A 4 28.34 -15.05 -13.51
C GLY A 4 26.93 -15.49 -13.08
N THR A 5 26.61 -15.46 -11.79
CA THR A 5 25.32 -15.85 -11.16
C THR A 5 24.76 -14.79 -10.20
N GLU A 6 25.43 -13.64 -10.04
CA GLU A 6 25.00 -12.55 -9.17
C GLU A 6 24.19 -11.50 -9.95
N ARG A 7 23.05 -11.07 -9.38
CA ARG A 7 22.21 -10.00 -9.90
C ARG A 7 22.30 -8.79 -8.97
N VAL A 8 22.64 -7.63 -9.54
CA VAL A 8 22.67 -6.36 -8.80
C VAL A 8 21.26 -5.78 -8.75
N VAL A 9 20.79 -5.44 -7.56
CA VAL A 9 19.47 -4.84 -7.32
C VAL A 9 19.66 -3.45 -6.71
N PRO A 10 19.11 -2.38 -7.30
CA PRO A 10 19.15 -1.04 -6.71
C PRO A 10 18.53 -1.01 -5.30
N GLU A 11 19.12 -0.22 -4.39
CA GLU A 11 18.62 -0.10 -3.01
C GLU A 11 17.16 0.37 -2.94
N GLU A 12 16.77 1.31 -3.82
CA GLU A 12 15.39 1.79 -3.93
C GLU A 12 14.41 0.71 -4.39
N GLU A 13 14.86 -0.21 -5.25
CA GLU A 13 14.04 -1.33 -5.73
C GLU A 13 13.78 -2.31 -4.58
N LEU A 14 14.82 -2.66 -3.82
CA LEU A 14 14.71 -3.48 -2.61
C LEU A 14 13.82 -2.84 -1.56
N HIS A 15 14.04 -1.56 -1.26
CA HIS A 15 13.23 -0.80 -0.31
C HIS A 15 11.75 -0.87 -0.70
N SER A 16 11.45 -0.50 -1.94
CA SER A 16 10.08 -0.50 -2.46
C SER A 16 9.46 -1.90 -2.46
N PHE A 17 10.25 -2.94 -2.75
CA PHE A 17 9.81 -4.33 -2.68
C PHE A 17 9.40 -4.73 -1.26
N VAL A 18 10.23 -4.44 -0.26
CA VAL A 18 9.93 -4.72 1.15
C VAL A 18 8.67 -3.99 1.60
N VAL A 19 8.53 -2.69 1.28
CA VAL A 19 7.35 -1.91 1.63
C VAL A 19 6.09 -2.53 1.03
N ARG A 20 6.14 -2.95 -0.24
CA ARG A 20 5.00 -3.60 -0.92
C ARG A 20 4.64 -4.93 -0.25
N CYS A 21 5.61 -5.80 0.04
CA CYS A 21 5.37 -7.07 0.73
C CYS A 21 4.69 -6.86 2.09
N MET A 22 5.23 -5.95 2.91
CA MET A 22 4.73 -5.74 4.27
C MET A 22 3.36 -5.05 4.29
N THR A 23 3.14 -4.09 3.40
CA THR A 23 1.83 -3.44 3.25
C THR A 23 0.78 -4.43 2.73
N ALA A 24 1.17 -5.36 1.84
CA ALA A 24 0.26 -6.39 1.33
C ALA A 24 -0.28 -7.32 2.42
N VAL A 25 0.50 -7.59 3.48
CA VAL A 25 0.04 -8.34 4.65
C VAL A 25 -0.57 -7.47 5.75
N GLY A 26 -0.88 -6.20 5.46
CA GLY A 26 -1.66 -5.31 6.33
C GLY A 26 -0.86 -4.38 7.23
N THR A 27 0.47 -4.45 7.18
CA THR A 27 1.35 -3.61 7.99
C THR A 27 1.14 -2.12 7.69
N ASN A 28 1.16 -1.28 8.74
CA ASN A 28 1.25 0.16 8.63
C ASN A 28 2.39 0.58 7.68
N SER A 29 2.11 1.49 6.74
CA SER A 29 3.07 1.88 5.69
C SER A 29 4.33 2.55 6.24
N GLN A 30 4.22 3.30 7.33
CA GLN A 30 5.39 3.91 7.98
C GLN A 30 6.28 2.85 8.63
N HIS A 31 5.70 1.89 9.36
CA HIS A 31 6.46 0.79 9.96
C HIS A 31 7.06 -0.13 8.89
N ALA A 32 6.35 -0.36 7.79
CA ALA A 32 6.86 -1.10 6.63
C ALA A 32 8.08 -0.40 5.99
N SER A 33 8.04 0.93 5.85
CA SER A 33 9.18 1.72 5.38
C SER A 33 10.37 1.62 6.34
N VAL A 34 10.13 1.69 7.65
CA VAL A 34 11.20 1.56 8.66
C VAL A 34 11.87 0.17 8.59
N LEU A 35 11.10 -0.90 8.39
CA LEU A 35 11.66 -2.23 8.18
C LEU A 35 12.44 -2.31 6.85
N ALA A 36 11.96 -1.65 5.80
CA ALA A 36 12.65 -1.59 4.52
C ALA A 36 14.02 -0.88 4.62
N ASP A 37 14.08 0.26 5.32
CA ASP A 37 15.33 0.97 5.62
C ASP A 37 16.34 0.03 6.31
N LEU A 38 15.88 -0.73 7.31
CA LEU A 38 16.73 -1.68 8.03
C LEU A 38 17.20 -2.84 7.13
N ILE A 39 16.31 -3.40 6.30
CA ILE A 39 16.65 -4.53 5.42
C ILE A 39 17.70 -4.09 4.39
N VAL A 40 17.52 -2.92 3.79
CA VAL A 40 18.49 -2.32 2.86
C VAL A 40 19.82 -2.09 3.58
N ALA A 41 19.80 -1.46 4.76
CA ALA A 41 21.02 -1.22 5.52
C ALA A 41 21.76 -2.51 5.90
N ALA A 42 21.04 -3.57 6.25
CA ALA A 42 21.63 -4.88 6.54
C ALA A 42 22.33 -5.46 5.31
N ASP A 43 21.66 -5.48 4.16
CA ASP A 43 22.19 -6.07 2.94
C ASP A 43 23.32 -5.24 2.31
N THR A 44 23.21 -3.90 2.30
CA THR A 44 24.29 -2.99 1.85
C THR A 44 25.55 -3.14 2.69
N ARG A 45 25.44 -3.56 3.96
CA ARG A 45 26.57 -3.85 4.85
C ARG A 45 27.06 -5.30 4.78
N GLY A 46 26.43 -6.14 3.95
CA GLY A 46 26.79 -7.56 3.81
C GLY A 46 26.20 -8.48 4.87
N HIS A 47 25.26 -8.00 5.69
CA HIS A 47 24.54 -8.80 6.68
C HIS A 47 23.27 -9.44 6.10
N TYR A 48 23.42 -10.21 5.02
CA TYR A 48 22.33 -10.88 4.32
C TYR A 48 21.45 -11.80 5.18
N SER A 49 21.94 -12.22 6.35
CA SER A 49 21.17 -13.02 7.31
C SER A 49 20.10 -12.23 8.07
N HIS A 50 20.09 -10.90 7.95
CA HIS A 50 19.17 -9.99 8.63
C HIS A 50 18.48 -8.98 7.67
N GLY A 51 18.84 -8.97 6.38
CA GLY A 51 18.12 -8.22 5.34
C GLY A 51 17.12 -9.09 4.57
N LEU A 52 17.18 -9.11 3.24
CA LEU A 52 16.14 -9.68 2.38
C LEU A 52 15.77 -11.12 2.74
N ASN A 53 16.74 -11.96 3.12
CA ASN A 53 16.53 -13.37 3.49
C ASN A 53 15.72 -13.59 4.79
N ARG A 54 15.25 -12.52 5.43
CA ARG A 54 14.38 -12.57 6.62
C ARG A 54 13.01 -11.94 6.37
N LEU A 55 12.74 -11.43 5.17
CA LEU A 55 11.48 -10.77 4.87
C LEU A 55 10.29 -11.72 5.05
N ASP A 56 10.43 -13.00 4.67
CA ASP A 56 9.42 -14.05 4.86
C ASP A 56 8.99 -14.19 6.33
N MET A 57 9.96 -14.15 7.26
CA MET A 57 9.69 -14.23 8.69
C MET A 57 8.87 -13.04 9.18
N TYR A 58 9.17 -11.83 8.71
CA TYR A 58 8.40 -10.64 9.06
C TYR A 58 6.97 -10.73 8.49
N VAL A 59 6.84 -11.08 7.20
CA VAL A 59 5.56 -11.31 6.53
C VAL A 59 4.71 -12.30 7.33
N HIS A 60 5.27 -13.47 7.63
CA HIS A 60 4.56 -14.53 8.33
C HIS A 60 4.19 -14.16 9.77
N SER A 61 5.04 -13.38 10.46
CA SER A 61 4.74 -12.91 11.83
C SER A 61 3.51 -11.98 11.88
N ILE A 62 3.30 -11.18 10.84
CA ILE A 62 2.12 -10.32 10.69
C ILE A 62 0.90 -11.15 10.32
N GLU A 63 1.01 -12.07 9.35
CA GLU A 63 -0.10 -12.94 8.95
C GLU A 63 -0.64 -13.80 10.10
N THR A 64 0.26 -14.35 10.91
CA THR A 64 -0.07 -15.15 12.10
C THR A 64 -0.48 -14.28 13.30
N LYS A 65 -0.40 -12.95 13.17
CA LYS A 65 -0.70 -11.96 14.22
C LYS A 65 0.15 -12.14 15.48
N THR A 66 1.28 -12.84 15.38
CA THR A 66 2.26 -12.88 16.48
C THR A 66 3.06 -11.60 16.59
N THR A 67 3.09 -10.81 15.53
CA THR A 67 3.45 -9.39 15.51
C THR A 67 2.21 -8.59 15.05
N SER A 68 1.95 -7.46 15.70
CA SER A 68 0.85 -6.56 15.33
C SER A 68 1.15 -5.87 14.01
N ASP A 69 0.10 -5.63 13.22
CA ASP A 69 0.15 -4.89 11.94
C ASP A 69 0.42 -3.38 12.09
N GLY A 70 0.54 -2.86 13.32
CA GLY A 70 0.82 -1.44 13.58
C GLY A 70 -0.33 -0.49 13.23
N GLN A 71 -1.54 -0.97 12.91
CA GLN A 71 -2.67 -0.10 12.62
C GLN A 71 -3.16 0.58 13.91
N GLY A 72 -2.91 1.88 14.03
CA GLY A 72 -3.28 2.68 15.21
C GLY A 72 -2.52 2.31 16.49
N ARG A 73 -1.32 1.75 16.38
CA ARG A 73 -0.45 1.41 17.52
C ARG A 73 0.96 1.87 17.25
N ASP A 74 1.52 2.67 18.15
CA ASP A 74 2.91 3.13 18.11
C ASP A 74 3.62 2.85 19.44
N PRO A 75 4.96 2.89 19.51
CA PRO A 75 5.69 2.75 20.77
C PRO A 75 5.31 3.87 21.76
N GLU A 76 5.22 3.53 23.04
CA GLU A 76 4.80 4.47 24.10
C GLU A 76 5.85 4.55 25.22
N VAL A 77 6.18 5.77 25.67
CA VAL A 77 7.00 5.96 26.88
C VAL A 77 6.13 5.75 28.11
N VAL A 78 6.39 4.67 28.85
CA VAL A 78 5.61 4.32 30.05
C VAL A 78 6.21 4.87 31.34
N LYS A 79 7.51 5.18 31.34
CA LYS A 79 8.21 5.78 32.48
C LYS A 79 9.47 6.49 31.98
N GLU A 80 9.75 7.68 32.49
CA GLU A 80 10.98 8.38 32.14
C GLU A 80 11.56 9.23 33.26
N THR A 81 12.86 9.51 33.12
CA THR A 81 13.60 10.56 33.82
C THR A 81 14.31 11.42 32.78
N VAL A 82 15.11 12.38 33.24
CA VAL A 82 15.88 13.24 32.32
C VAL A 82 16.84 12.44 31.42
N ALA A 83 17.45 11.38 31.95
CA ALA A 83 18.45 10.57 31.24
C ALA A 83 17.93 9.18 30.82
N THR A 84 16.78 8.72 31.33
CA THR A 84 16.30 7.35 31.09
C THR A 84 14.86 7.28 30.63
N ALA A 85 14.49 6.21 29.92
CA ALA A 85 13.08 5.86 29.65
C ALA A 85 12.86 4.34 29.57
N LEU A 86 11.64 3.94 29.89
CA LEU A 86 11.08 2.61 29.57
C LEU A 86 9.99 2.81 28.52
N VAL A 87 10.05 2.01 27.45
CA VAL A 87 9.12 2.03 26.33
C VAL A 87 8.34 0.71 26.25
N GLU A 88 7.03 0.82 26.02
CA GLU A 88 6.17 -0.29 25.62
C GLU A 88 6.10 -0.34 24.08
N GLY A 89 6.53 -1.47 23.52
CA GLY A 89 6.62 -1.69 22.08
C GLY A 89 5.31 -2.07 21.42
N ASN A 90 4.26 -2.36 22.20
CA ASN A 90 2.91 -2.67 21.69
C ASN A 90 2.87 -3.82 20.66
N ASN A 91 3.87 -4.72 20.71
CA ASN A 91 4.06 -5.87 19.83
C ASN A 91 4.08 -5.53 18.33
N ILE A 92 4.47 -4.31 17.93
CA ILE A 92 4.67 -3.97 16.51
C ILE A 92 6.04 -4.46 15.99
N LEU A 93 6.41 -4.09 14.76
CA LEU A 93 7.70 -4.43 14.18
C LEU A 93 8.88 -3.88 15.00
N GLY A 94 9.84 -4.76 15.32
CA GLY A 94 11.04 -4.40 16.09
C GLY A 94 11.82 -3.19 15.54
N PRO A 95 12.00 -3.04 14.21
CA PRO A 95 12.64 -1.85 13.63
C PRO A 95 11.95 -0.53 13.92
N ALA A 96 10.61 -0.50 13.93
CA ALA A 96 9.85 0.69 14.28
C ALA A 96 10.05 1.07 15.75
N ILE A 97 10.02 0.08 16.64
CA ILE A 97 10.21 0.27 18.08
C ILE A 97 11.65 0.72 18.38
N GLY A 98 12.63 0.06 17.79
CA GLY A 98 14.05 0.35 18.02
C GLY A 98 14.45 1.73 17.49
N ARG A 99 13.92 2.14 16.33
CA ARG A 99 14.14 3.50 15.79
C ARG A 99 13.62 4.55 16.76
N PHE A 100 12.39 4.41 17.23
CA PHE A 100 11.81 5.31 18.22
C PHE A 100 12.64 5.38 19.50
N ALA A 101 13.03 4.22 20.05
CA ALA A 101 13.77 4.15 21.30
C ALA A 101 15.20 4.73 21.21
N MET A 102 15.90 4.51 20.10
CA MET A 102 17.21 5.12 19.86
C MET A 102 17.09 6.63 19.63
N ASP A 103 16.11 7.09 18.85
CA ASP A 103 15.89 8.53 18.62
C ASP A 103 15.58 9.25 19.96
N LEU A 104 14.83 8.60 20.86
CA LEU A 104 14.62 9.09 22.24
C LEU A 104 15.90 9.08 23.08
N ALA A 105 16.75 8.05 22.95
CA ALA A 105 18.05 8.02 23.62
C ALA A 105 18.96 9.17 23.15
N ILE A 106 19.03 9.42 21.85
CA ILE A 106 19.77 10.55 21.26
C ILE A 106 19.26 11.88 21.82
N GLN A 107 17.94 12.07 21.87
CA GLN A 107 17.34 13.28 22.43
C GLN A 107 17.78 13.52 23.88
N LYS A 108 17.71 12.48 24.73
CA LYS A 108 18.13 12.57 26.14
C LYS A 108 19.64 12.78 26.28
N ALA A 109 20.45 12.13 25.45
CA ALA A 109 21.89 12.31 25.44
C ALA A 109 22.30 13.75 25.11
N LYS A 110 21.66 14.38 24.11
CA LYS A 110 21.90 15.79 23.79
C LYS A 110 21.47 16.74 24.91
N ALA A 111 20.51 16.35 25.74
CA ALA A 111 20.03 17.18 26.84
C ALA A 111 20.93 17.12 28.08
N VAL A 112 21.43 15.92 28.45
CA VAL A 112 22.12 15.71 29.74
C VAL A 112 23.37 14.82 29.65
N GLY A 113 23.90 14.59 28.45
CA GLY A 113 25.12 13.82 28.19
C GLY A 113 24.91 12.32 27.97
N ILE A 114 23.82 11.74 28.48
CA ILE A 114 23.47 10.33 28.25
C ILE A 114 21.95 10.12 28.14
N GLY A 115 21.56 9.24 27.22
CA GLY A 115 20.22 8.69 27.12
C GLY A 115 20.26 7.17 27.23
N PHE A 116 19.47 6.59 28.14
CA PHE A 116 19.40 5.16 28.38
C PHE A 116 17.94 4.69 28.29
N VAL A 117 17.57 4.02 27.21
CA VAL A 117 16.19 3.62 26.92
C VAL A 117 16.08 2.11 26.86
N THR A 118 15.20 1.54 27.68
CA THR A 118 14.83 0.12 27.62
C THR A 118 13.44 -0.05 27.03
N VAL A 119 13.21 -1.21 26.41
CA VAL A 119 11.97 -1.52 25.69
C VAL A 119 11.50 -2.91 26.10
N LYS A 120 10.20 -3.05 26.34
CA LYS A 120 9.49 -4.33 26.42
C LYS A 120 8.42 -4.44 25.34
N GLY A 121 7.85 -5.63 25.13
CA GLY A 121 6.81 -5.83 24.13
C GLY A 121 7.31 -5.73 22.69
N SER A 122 8.60 -6.01 22.45
CA SER A 122 9.22 -5.89 21.12
C SER A 122 9.33 -7.24 20.39
N ASN A 123 9.78 -7.16 19.14
CA ASN A 123 10.01 -8.26 18.22
C ASN A 123 11.43 -8.19 17.63
N HIS A 124 11.78 -9.14 16.75
CA HIS A 124 13.08 -9.15 16.07
C HIS A 124 13.35 -7.80 15.39
N PHE A 125 14.53 -7.23 15.63
CA PHE A 125 14.87 -5.85 15.26
C PHE A 125 15.98 -5.74 14.20
N GLY A 126 16.31 -6.83 13.50
CA GLY A 126 17.37 -6.81 12.49
C GLY A 126 18.78 -6.67 13.08
N ILE A 127 19.64 -5.91 12.40
CA ILE A 127 21.02 -5.66 12.83
C ILE A 127 21.07 -4.58 13.92
N ALA A 128 21.83 -4.82 15.00
CA ALA A 128 21.92 -3.86 16.10
C ALA A 128 22.70 -2.60 15.69
N GLY A 129 23.64 -2.76 14.75
CA GLY A 129 24.43 -1.70 14.12
C GLY A 129 23.59 -0.56 13.56
N TRP A 130 22.42 -0.87 12.98
CA TRP A 130 21.56 0.14 12.37
C TRP A 130 21.11 1.19 13.37
N TYR A 131 20.82 0.83 14.62
CA TYR A 131 20.45 1.78 15.66
C TYR A 131 21.66 2.54 16.18
N GLY A 132 22.77 1.86 16.46
CA GLY A 132 24.00 2.52 16.94
C GLY A 132 24.47 3.61 15.98
N MET A 133 24.40 3.35 14.67
CA MET A 133 24.78 4.32 13.64
C MET A 133 23.87 5.56 13.59
N ARG A 134 22.61 5.49 14.03
CA ARG A 134 21.75 6.68 14.12
C ARG A 134 22.28 7.70 15.13
N ALA A 135 22.84 7.23 16.25
CA ALA A 135 23.49 8.09 17.23
C ALA A 135 24.84 8.61 16.70
N LEU A 136 25.60 7.75 16.01
CA LEU A 136 26.84 8.11 15.32
C LEU A 136 26.67 9.28 14.35
N GLU A 137 25.61 9.26 13.54
CA GLU A 137 25.26 10.34 12.59
C GLU A 137 25.03 11.69 13.28
N GLN A 138 24.75 11.68 14.58
CA GLN A 138 24.56 12.86 15.41
C GLN A 138 25.81 13.24 16.22
N GLY A 139 26.95 12.61 15.94
CA GLY A 139 28.21 12.82 16.66
C GLY A 139 28.23 12.18 18.06
N LEU A 140 27.31 11.26 18.36
CA LEU A 140 27.21 10.57 19.64
C LEU A 140 27.76 9.15 19.55
N ILE A 141 28.13 8.56 20.68
CA ILE A 141 28.35 7.12 20.78
C ILE A 141 26.97 6.45 20.90
N GLY A 142 26.68 5.48 20.03
CA GLY A 142 25.45 4.69 20.06
C GLY A 142 25.71 3.25 20.48
N MET A 143 24.85 2.70 21.33
CA MET A 143 24.85 1.29 21.69
C MET A 143 23.45 0.70 21.58
N ALA A 144 23.36 -0.54 21.10
CA ALA A 144 22.09 -1.25 20.96
C ALA A 144 22.24 -2.72 21.36
N PHE A 145 21.23 -3.23 22.06
CA PHE A 145 21.19 -4.58 22.61
C PHE A 145 19.77 -5.16 22.46
N THR A 146 19.68 -6.48 22.26
CA THR A 146 18.41 -7.22 22.36
C THR A 146 18.68 -8.59 22.96
N ASN A 147 17.76 -9.10 23.77
CA ASN A 147 17.71 -10.54 24.00
C ASN A 147 16.99 -11.23 22.82
N THR A 148 17.18 -12.53 22.65
CA THR A 148 16.56 -13.30 21.56
C THR A 148 16.02 -14.65 22.04
N SER A 149 15.37 -15.39 21.14
CA SER A 149 14.99 -16.79 21.37
C SER A 149 16.17 -17.63 21.86
N PRO A 150 15.97 -18.57 22.81
CA PRO A 150 17.04 -19.42 23.32
C PRO A 150 17.71 -20.24 22.21
N LEU A 151 19.03 -20.11 22.10
CA LEU A 151 19.90 -20.82 21.15
C LEU A 151 21.29 -21.10 21.73
N MET A 152 21.75 -20.25 22.66
CA MET A 152 23.03 -20.39 23.35
C MET A 152 22.88 -21.30 24.57
N VAL A 153 23.86 -22.17 24.75
CA VAL A 153 24.01 -23.01 25.93
C VAL A 153 24.95 -22.32 26.93
N PRO A 154 24.50 -22.04 28.17
CA PRO A 154 25.37 -21.51 29.22
C PRO A 154 26.58 -22.42 29.47
N THR A 155 27.70 -21.83 29.90
CA THR A 155 28.91 -22.61 30.20
C THR A 155 28.61 -23.72 31.22
N ARG A 156 29.05 -24.95 30.92
CA ARG A 156 28.78 -26.20 31.67
C ARG A 156 27.32 -26.69 31.65
N ALA A 157 26.43 -26.09 30.87
CA ALA A 157 25.09 -26.61 30.62
C ALA A 157 25.04 -27.46 29.33
N LYS A 158 23.91 -28.14 29.12
CA LYS A 158 23.60 -28.91 27.89
C LYS A 158 22.33 -28.47 27.18
N LYS A 159 21.66 -27.43 27.68
CA LYS A 159 20.35 -26.98 27.20
C LYS A 159 20.41 -25.49 26.86
N GLU A 160 19.91 -25.15 25.68
CA GLU A 160 19.75 -23.77 25.22
C GLU A 160 18.90 -22.99 26.22
N THR A 161 19.43 -21.86 26.69
CA THR A 161 18.78 -21.05 27.75
C THR A 161 18.79 -19.57 27.41
N LEU A 162 19.84 -19.08 26.74
CA LEU A 162 19.99 -17.68 26.35
C LEU A 162 19.92 -17.52 24.84
N GLY A 163 19.61 -16.32 24.38
CA GLY A 163 19.69 -15.97 22.97
C GLY A 163 21.12 -15.80 22.46
N THR A 164 21.24 -15.43 21.18
CA THR A 164 22.50 -14.95 20.61
C THR A 164 22.86 -13.56 21.12
N ASN A 165 21.89 -12.86 21.74
CA ASN A 165 22.03 -11.66 22.55
C ASN A 165 23.07 -10.67 22.00
N PRO A 166 22.84 -10.06 20.83
CA PRO A 166 23.83 -9.24 20.16
C PRO A 166 24.11 -7.92 20.89
N ILE A 167 25.32 -7.41 20.67
CA ILE A 167 25.86 -6.16 21.21
C ILE A 167 26.34 -5.30 20.04
N CYS A 168 25.89 -4.05 20.02
CA CYS A 168 26.43 -3.02 19.14
C CYS A 168 27.04 -1.85 19.91
N VAL A 169 28.17 -1.34 19.41
CA VAL A 169 28.74 -0.04 19.78
C VAL A 169 29.20 0.69 18.51
N ALA A 170 28.70 1.91 18.28
CA ALA A 170 29.11 2.80 17.21
C ALA A 170 29.66 4.11 17.78
N ALA A 171 30.80 4.60 17.28
CA ALA A 171 31.45 5.80 17.79
C ALA A 171 32.14 6.63 16.67
N PRO A 172 32.05 7.98 16.73
CA PRO A 172 32.56 8.87 15.69
C PRO A 172 34.08 9.06 15.76
N ALA A 173 34.72 9.18 14.60
CA ALA A 173 36.11 9.54 14.41
C ALA A 173 36.25 10.71 13.40
N LYS A 174 37.47 11.20 13.17
CA LYS A 174 37.74 12.31 12.23
C LYS A 174 37.37 11.96 10.80
N ASP A 175 37.09 13.01 10.01
CA ASP A 175 36.92 12.96 8.55
C ASP A 175 35.89 11.94 8.05
N GLY A 176 34.88 11.65 8.86
CA GLY A 176 33.80 10.72 8.54
C GLY A 176 34.12 9.23 8.80
N ASP A 177 35.31 8.91 9.30
CA ASP A 177 35.61 7.56 9.78
C ASP A 177 34.83 7.25 11.07
N ASN A 178 34.67 5.97 11.39
CA ASN A 178 33.88 5.53 12.53
C ASN A 178 34.24 4.10 12.97
N PHE A 179 34.02 3.84 14.25
CA PHE A 179 34.08 2.48 14.80
C PHE A 179 32.66 1.94 14.90
N VAL A 180 32.38 0.76 14.33
CA VAL A 180 31.07 0.11 14.42
C VAL A 180 31.25 -1.37 14.71
N LEU A 181 31.11 -1.75 15.98
CA LEU A 181 30.99 -3.14 16.40
C LEU A 181 29.52 -3.55 16.34
N ASP A 182 29.22 -4.65 15.66
CA ASP A 182 27.89 -5.28 15.62
C ASP A 182 28.05 -6.80 15.58
N MET A 183 27.83 -7.47 16.71
CA MET A 183 28.12 -8.90 16.84
C MET A 183 27.19 -9.62 17.81
N ALA A 184 26.98 -10.92 17.57
CA ALA A 184 26.38 -11.82 18.57
C ALA A 184 27.35 -12.11 19.72
N THR A 185 26.80 -12.54 20.86
CA THR A 185 27.59 -13.07 21.98
C THR A 185 27.84 -14.58 21.88
N THR A 186 27.34 -15.24 20.84
CA THR A 186 27.73 -16.60 20.42
C THR A 186 28.94 -16.58 19.48
N SER A 187 29.70 -17.67 19.43
CA SER A 187 30.82 -17.82 18.46
C SER A 187 30.36 -17.74 17.01
N VAL A 188 29.12 -18.13 16.75
CA VAL A 188 28.54 -18.19 15.41
C VAL A 188 27.03 -17.93 15.44
N ALA A 189 26.47 -17.48 14.32
CA ALA A 189 25.03 -17.45 14.09
C ALA A 189 24.51 -18.81 13.59
N LEU A 190 23.31 -19.19 14.01
CA LEU A 190 22.65 -20.46 13.61
C LEU A 190 22.63 -20.68 12.09
N GLY A 191 22.39 -19.63 11.30
CA GLY A 191 22.36 -19.74 9.84
C GLY A 191 23.69 -20.20 9.20
N LYS A 192 24.83 -20.01 9.86
CA LYS A 192 26.11 -20.55 9.37
C LYS A 192 26.22 -22.06 9.60
N ILE A 193 25.58 -22.60 10.63
CA ILE A 193 25.48 -24.05 10.88
C ILE A 193 24.59 -24.69 9.82
N GLU A 194 23.41 -24.11 9.57
CA GLU A 194 22.49 -24.55 8.52
C GLU A 194 23.17 -24.53 7.13
N LEU A 195 24.06 -23.56 6.89
CA LEU A 195 24.84 -23.49 5.65
C LEU A 195 25.86 -24.63 5.53
N GLN A 196 26.61 -24.96 6.59
CA GLN A 196 27.56 -26.07 6.56
C GLN A 196 26.84 -27.41 6.35
N GLU A 197 25.67 -27.59 6.97
CA GLU A 197 24.83 -28.77 6.73
C GLU A 197 24.43 -28.90 5.25
N ARG A 198 23.96 -27.81 4.63
CA ARG A 198 23.58 -27.80 3.21
C ARG A 198 24.75 -28.08 2.27
N LYS A 199 25.97 -27.68 2.64
CA LYS A 199 27.19 -27.96 1.88
C LYS A 199 27.75 -29.35 2.13
N GLY A 200 27.30 -30.05 3.18
CA GLY A 200 27.91 -31.29 3.64
C GLY A 200 29.33 -31.08 4.21
N GLU A 201 29.63 -29.87 4.69
CA GLU A 201 30.93 -29.49 5.24
C GLU A 201 30.91 -29.56 6.78
N SER A 202 32.07 -29.79 7.40
CA SER A 202 32.20 -29.68 8.85
C SER A 202 32.14 -28.21 9.31
N MET A 203 31.68 -28.01 10.54
CA MET A 203 31.76 -26.74 11.23
C MET A 203 33.16 -26.55 11.83
N PRO A 204 33.65 -25.31 11.96
CA PRO A 204 34.74 -25.03 12.87
C PRO A 204 34.41 -25.48 14.30
N ASN A 205 35.46 -25.83 15.05
CA ASN A 205 35.38 -26.02 16.49
C ASN A 205 34.86 -24.74 17.17
N ALA A 206 34.38 -24.87 18.41
CA ALA A 206 33.83 -23.83 19.25
C ALA A 206 32.50 -23.21 18.78
N TRP A 207 31.84 -23.78 17.77
CA TRP A 207 30.55 -23.31 17.27
C TRP A 207 29.36 -23.87 18.04
N ALA A 208 29.38 -25.17 18.34
CA ALA A 208 28.21 -25.88 18.84
C ALA A 208 28.55 -27.07 19.73
N ILE A 209 27.55 -27.52 20.48
CA ILE A 209 27.56 -28.80 21.19
C ILE A 209 26.56 -29.80 20.59
N ASP A 210 26.77 -31.07 20.88
CA ASP A 210 25.84 -32.16 20.62
C ASP A 210 24.84 -32.37 21.77
N LYS A 211 23.91 -33.32 21.58
CA LYS A 211 22.87 -33.69 22.56
C LYS A 211 23.42 -34.16 23.92
N ASP A 212 24.67 -34.63 23.95
CA ASP A 212 25.34 -35.13 25.16
C ASP A 212 26.15 -34.01 25.86
N GLY A 213 26.13 -32.79 25.30
CA GLY A 213 26.78 -31.61 25.85
C GLY A 213 28.25 -31.47 25.43
N LYS A 214 28.72 -32.25 24.45
CA LYS A 214 30.10 -32.21 23.97
C LYS A 214 30.22 -31.34 22.74
N GLU A 215 31.34 -30.66 22.60
CA GLU A 215 31.62 -29.86 21.41
C GLU A 215 31.58 -30.73 20.14
N THR A 216 30.95 -30.19 19.08
CA THR A 216 30.80 -30.91 17.81
C THR A 216 31.15 -30.01 16.63
N ASN A 217 31.76 -30.63 15.61
CA ASN A 217 32.00 -30.03 14.30
C ASN A 217 31.06 -30.61 13.22
N THR A 218 30.12 -31.46 13.60
CA THR A 218 29.17 -32.10 12.67
C THR A 218 27.85 -31.33 12.68
N PRO A 219 27.43 -30.66 11.59
CA PRO A 219 26.22 -29.84 11.59
C PRO A 219 24.96 -30.60 12.03
N SER A 220 24.76 -31.82 11.56
CA SER A 220 23.60 -32.66 11.90
C SER A 220 23.55 -33.13 13.35
N ALA A 221 24.66 -32.98 14.10
CA ALA A 221 24.72 -33.27 15.53
C ALA A 221 24.43 -32.04 16.41
N TYR A 222 24.19 -30.86 15.82
CA TYR A 222 23.90 -29.61 16.55
C TYR A 222 22.76 -29.77 17.55
N ALA A 223 22.99 -29.35 18.79
CA ALA A 223 21.98 -29.26 19.84
C ALA A 223 22.00 -27.93 20.62
N GLY A 224 22.95 -27.03 20.31
CA GLY A 224 23.02 -25.69 20.89
C GLY A 224 24.30 -24.94 20.54
N LEU A 225 24.22 -23.61 20.49
CA LEU A 225 25.35 -22.73 20.20
C LEU A 225 26.24 -22.54 21.41
N LEU A 226 27.55 -22.52 21.18
CA LEU A 226 28.52 -22.11 22.18
C LEU A 226 28.64 -20.57 22.25
N PRO A 227 28.88 -20.01 23.45
CA PRO A 227 29.17 -18.59 23.62
C PRO A 227 30.48 -18.21 22.92
N LEU A 228 30.67 -16.91 22.65
CA LEU A 228 31.92 -16.37 22.13
C LEU A 228 33.09 -16.79 23.04
N GLY A 229 34.07 -17.45 22.43
CA GLY A 229 35.16 -18.13 23.14
C GLY A 229 34.95 -19.64 23.25
N GLY A 230 33.85 -20.22 22.78
CA GLY A 230 33.66 -21.67 22.68
C GLY A 230 33.38 -22.36 24.01
N SER A 231 34.13 -23.42 24.30
CA SER A 231 34.07 -24.16 25.56
C SER A 231 34.68 -23.35 26.71
N GLU A 232 34.63 -23.91 27.93
CA GLU A 232 35.27 -23.26 29.08
C GLU A 232 36.80 -23.12 28.91
N GLU A 233 37.45 -24.11 28.28
CA GLU A 233 38.90 -24.14 28.05
C GLU A 233 39.35 -22.99 27.13
N SER A 234 38.55 -22.66 26.12
CA SER A 234 38.81 -21.53 25.23
C SER A 234 38.20 -20.19 25.71
N SER A 235 37.83 -20.11 26.99
CA SER A 235 37.25 -18.91 27.64
C SER A 235 35.83 -18.51 27.20
N GLY A 236 35.01 -19.46 26.76
CA GLY A 236 33.60 -19.23 26.40
C GLY A 236 32.74 -18.63 27.52
N TYR A 237 33.14 -18.77 28.77
CA TYR A 237 32.46 -18.12 29.91
C TYR A 237 32.41 -16.59 29.78
N LYS A 238 33.33 -15.97 29.02
CA LYS A 238 33.30 -14.53 28.73
C LYS A 238 32.15 -14.16 27.79
N GLY A 239 31.97 -14.90 26.69
CA GLY A 239 30.82 -14.74 25.81
C GLY A 239 29.49 -15.00 26.52
N TYR A 240 29.45 -16.02 27.39
CA TYR A 240 28.29 -16.28 28.24
C TYR A 240 28.01 -15.12 29.20
N GLY A 241 29.03 -14.55 29.83
CA GLY A 241 28.90 -13.35 30.66
C GLY A 241 28.37 -12.14 29.90
N LEU A 242 28.83 -11.91 28.67
CA LEU A 242 28.29 -10.86 27.80
C LEU A 242 26.82 -11.11 27.44
N ALA A 243 26.44 -12.35 27.14
CA ALA A 243 25.05 -12.71 26.87
C ALA A 243 24.14 -12.45 28.08
N MET A 244 24.62 -12.78 29.30
CA MET A 244 23.92 -12.48 30.55
C MET A 244 23.78 -10.99 30.82
N MET A 245 24.81 -10.18 30.51
CA MET A 245 24.72 -8.73 30.58
C MET A 245 23.58 -8.21 29.70
N VAL A 246 23.52 -8.67 28.45
CA VAL A 246 22.42 -8.30 27.54
C VAL A 246 21.07 -8.76 28.09
N GLU A 247 20.97 -9.97 28.62
CA GLU A 247 19.73 -10.49 29.22
C GLU A 247 19.25 -9.61 30.39
N VAL A 248 20.18 -9.14 31.23
CA VAL A 248 19.88 -8.21 32.34
C VAL A 248 19.37 -6.87 31.82
N LEU A 249 20.03 -6.28 30.83
CA LEU A 249 19.66 -4.97 30.28
C LEU A 249 18.35 -5.01 29.49
N CYS A 250 18.15 -6.09 28.74
CA CYS A 250 17.05 -6.23 27.80
C CYS A 250 15.86 -6.92 28.43
N GLY A 251 16.00 -8.14 28.94
CA GLY A 251 14.89 -8.90 29.51
C GLY A 251 14.50 -8.42 30.91
N ILE A 252 15.45 -8.44 31.85
CA ILE A 252 15.18 -8.19 33.27
C ILE A 252 14.83 -6.72 33.53
N LEU A 253 15.66 -5.78 33.07
CA LEU A 253 15.50 -4.36 33.37
C LEU A 253 14.27 -3.73 32.69
N SER A 254 13.91 -4.19 31.49
CA SER A 254 12.71 -3.67 30.79
C SER A 254 11.40 -4.30 31.28
N GLY A 255 11.46 -5.46 31.95
CA GLY A 255 10.29 -6.27 32.28
C GLY A 255 9.73 -7.06 31.10
N ALA A 256 10.54 -7.33 30.07
CA ALA A 256 10.21 -8.21 28.96
C ALA A 256 10.40 -9.70 29.32
N ASN A 257 10.08 -10.60 28.38
CA ASN A 257 10.43 -12.01 28.55
C ASN A 257 11.95 -12.19 28.49
N PHE A 258 12.46 -13.17 29.23
CA PHE A 258 13.90 -13.47 29.31
C PHE A 258 14.17 -14.97 29.27
N GLY A 259 15.34 -15.33 28.72
CA GLY A 259 15.81 -16.70 28.63
C GLY A 259 14.75 -17.68 28.10
N PRO A 260 14.48 -18.82 28.77
CA PRO A 260 13.49 -19.81 28.32
C PRO A 260 12.03 -19.33 28.22
N ASN A 261 11.71 -18.15 28.75
CA ASN A 261 10.36 -17.59 28.66
C ASN A 261 10.11 -16.92 27.29
N VAL A 262 11.17 -16.60 26.55
CA VAL A 262 11.07 -16.15 25.17
C VAL A 262 10.70 -17.34 24.29
N ARG A 263 9.81 -17.14 23.31
CA ARG A 263 9.44 -18.18 22.35
C ARG A 263 10.65 -18.73 21.60
N THR A 264 10.58 -19.98 21.17
CA THR A 264 11.64 -20.60 20.37
C THR A 264 11.74 -19.92 19.00
N TRP A 265 12.91 -20.01 18.37
CA TRP A 265 13.13 -19.40 17.06
C TRP A 265 12.16 -19.98 16.02
N LYS A 266 11.51 -19.11 15.23
CA LYS A 266 10.45 -19.46 14.25
C LYS A 266 9.19 -20.13 14.83
N ASP A 267 8.94 -20.01 16.13
CA ASP A 267 7.62 -20.28 16.71
C ASP A 267 6.69 -19.07 16.46
N PHE A 268 5.60 -19.30 15.72
CA PHE A 268 4.59 -18.30 15.37
C PHE A 268 3.23 -18.57 16.04
N GLU A 269 3.21 -19.23 17.20
CA GLU A 269 1.98 -19.47 17.97
C GLU A 269 1.81 -18.48 19.14
N LYS A 270 2.92 -17.90 19.63
CA LYS A 270 2.93 -16.94 20.75
C LYS A 270 3.74 -15.71 20.42
N VAL A 271 3.40 -14.59 21.05
CA VAL A 271 4.17 -13.34 20.95
C VAL A 271 5.58 -13.51 21.54
N ALA A 272 6.57 -12.81 20.99
CA ALA A 272 7.95 -12.92 21.47
C ALA A 272 8.16 -12.17 22.79
N ASN A 273 7.63 -10.95 22.89
CA ASN A 273 7.86 -10.01 23.98
C ASN A 273 9.37 -9.87 24.29
N LEU A 274 10.16 -9.57 23.26
CA LEU A 274 11.60 -9.33 23.41
C LEU A 274 11.85 -8.02 24.15
N GLY A 275 12.94 -8.01 24.90
CA GLY A 275 13.49 -6.84 25.53
C GLY A 275 14.60 -6.23 24.69
N GLN A 276 14.69 -4.90 24.67
CA GLN A 276 15.76 -4.16 23.96
C GLN A 276 16.30 -3.03 24.83
N CYS A 277 17.53 -2.62 24.57
CA CYS A 277 18.17 -1.50 25.25
C CYS A 277 18.96 -0.66 24.24
N PHE A 278 18.78 0.65 24.29
CA PHE A 278 19.40 1.63 23.42
C PHE A 278 20.04 2.72 24.27
N ILE A 279 21.31 3.00 24.00
CA ILE A 279 22.08 3.99 24.76
C ILE A 279 22.71 4.96 23.77
N ALA A 280 22.56 6.25 24.02
CA ALA A 280 23.32 7.29 23.33
C ALA A 280 24.13 8.08 24.36
N ILE A 281 25.38 8.37 24.05
CA ILE A 281 26.31 9.08 24.94
C ILE A 281 26.94 10.23 24.15
N ASP A 282 26.88 11.44 24.68
CA ASP A 282 27.62 12.57 24.13
C ASP A 282 29.08 12.50 24.58
N PRO A 283 30.04 12.23 23.68
CA PRO A 283 31.44 12.16 24.06
C PRO A 283 31.97 13.51 24.58
N ASN A 284 31.36 14.64 24.20
CA ASN A 284 31.76 15.97 24.65
C ASN A 284 31.29 16.29 26.06
N ALA A 285 30.39 15.48 26.65
CA ALA A 285 30.07 15.56 28.07
C ALA A 285 31.22 15.06 28.97
N PHE A 286 32.28 14.50 28.38
CA PHE A 286 33.44 13.95 29.08
C PHE A 286 34.73 14.71 28.74
N SER A 287 35.62 14.11 27.96
CA SER A 287 36.92 14.69 27.62
C SER A 287 36.93 15.13 26.17
N ASP A 288 37.34 16.38 25.94
CA ASP A 288 37.56 16.97 24.61
C ASP A 288 38.45 16.10 23.72
N GLY A 289 38.31 16.24 22.40
CA GLY A 289 39.15 15.54 21.42
C GLY A 289 38.86 14.04 21.30
N PHE A 290 37.64 13.60 21.57
CA PHE A 290 37.25 12.19 21.47
C PHE A 290 37.52 11.60 20.07
N SER A 291 37.02 12.25 19.01
CA SER A 291 37.17 11.76 17.63
C SER A 291 38.64 11.65 17.19
N ASP A 292 39.51 12.52 17.71
CA ASP A 292 40.94 12.51 17.43
C ASP A 292 41.61 11.25 17.98
N ARG A 293 41.36 10.96 19.26
CA ARG A 293 41.87 9.75 19.92
C ARG A 293 41.28 8.49 19.30
N MET A 294 40.01 8.55 18.88
CA MET A 294 39.37 7.42 18.21
C MET A 294 40.02 7.12 16.86
N SER A 295 40.28 8.15 16.04
CA SER A 295 41.03 8.01 14.80
C SER A 295 42.44 7.47 15.04
N GLU A 296 43.17 8.00 16.02
CA GLU A 296 44.53 7.55 16.35
C GLU A 296 44.55 6.06 16.71
N LEU A 297 43.61 5.60 17.55
CA LEU A 297 43.49 4.20 17.93
C LEU A 297 43.21 3.30 16.71
N MET A 298 42.25 3.68 15.87
CA MET A 298 41.90 2.86 14.70
C MET A 298 43.05 2.81 13.69
N ASP A 299 43.70 3.93 13.42
CA ASP A 299 44.86 4.02 12.54
C ASP A 299 46.03 3.21 13.05
N TYR A 300 46.27 3.25 14.37
CA TYR A 300 47.31 2.44 15.01
C TYR A 300 47.06 0.96 14.74
N CYS A 301 45.84 0.47 14.98
CA CYS A 301 45.47 -0.93 14.72
C CYS A 301 45.65 -1.31 13.24
N ARG A 302 45.14 -0.50 12.30
CA ARG A 302 45.23 -0.78 10.85
C ARG A 302 46.67 -0.80 10.32
N LYS A 303 47.60 -0.09 10.98
CA LYS A 303 49.02 -0.01 10.59
C LYS A 303 49.90 -1.11 11.19
N LEU A 304 49.37 -1.96 12.05
CA LEU A 304 50.11 -3.10 12.59
C LEU A 304 50.49 -4.08 11.46
N GLU A 305 51.63 -4.75 11.62
CA GLU A 305 52.06 -5.81 10.71
C GLU A 305 51.06 -6.97 10.77
N PRO A 306 50.42 -7.36 9.65
CA PRO A 306 49.46 -8.45 9.65
C PRO A 306 50.17 -9.79 9.85
N SER A 307 49.55 -10.70 10.60
CA SER A 307 50.08 -12.07 10.81
C SER A 307 50.16 -12.87 9.50
N GLU A 308 49.30 -12.55 8.54
CA GLU A 308 49.31 -13.09 7.19
C GLU A 308 49.34 -11.93 6.20
N ARG A 309 50.36 -11.88 5.34
CA ARG A 309 50.61 -10.73 4.44
C ARG A 309 49.40 -10.33 3.57
N GLU A 310 48.53 -11.29 3.24
CA GLU A 310 47.36 -11.07 2.38
C GLU A 310 46.10 -10.64 3.14
N LEU A 311 46.11 -10.68 4.48
CA LEU A 311 44.98 -10.35 5.33
C LEU A 311 45.31 -9.15 6.23
N PRO A 312 44.94 -7.92 5.84
CA PRO A 312 45.26 -6.73 6.63
C PRO A 312 44.54 -6.74 8.00
N VAL A 313 45.14 -6.05 8.98
CA VAL A 313 44.48 -5.83 10.28
C VAL A 313 43.33 -4.85 10.08
N LEU A 314 42.12 -5.25 10.49
CA LEU A 314 40.91 -4.46 10.36
C LEU A 314 40.40 -4.01 11.73
N VAL A 315 39.68 -2.90 11.76
CA VAL A 315 38.87 -2.48 12.92
C VAL A 315 37.39 -2.70 12.67
N ALA A 316 36.59 -2.72 13.74
CA ALA A 316 35.16 -2.94 13.64
C ALA A 316 34.49 -1.89 12.72
N GLY A 317 33.75 -2.37 11.73
CA GLY A 317 33.11 -1.56 10.69
C GLY A 317 33.88 -1.52 9.36
N ASP A 318 35.15 -1.91 9.32
CA ASP A 318 35.92 -1.96 8.06
C ASP A 318 35.32 -2.95 7.04
N PRO A 319 34.98 -4.21 7.40
CA PRO A 319 34.37 -5.15 6.46
C PRO A 319 33.06 -4.63 5.87
N GLU A 320 32.20 -4.04 6.71
CA GLU A 320 30.92 -3.48 6.28
C GLU A 320 31.12 -2.26 5.38
N ARG A 321 32.11 -1.38 5.66
CA ARG A 321 32.48 -0.27 4.77
C ARG A 321 32.91 -0.75 3.40
N TYR A 322 33.75 -1.79 3.32
CA TYR A 322 34.17 -2.35 2.05
C TYR A 322 32.98 -2.88 1.23
N HIS A 323 31.99 -3.47 1.90
CA HIS A 323 30.77 -3.95 1.27
C HIS A 323 29.86 -2.79 0.82
N VAL A 324 29.70 -1.74 1.64
CA VAL A 324 28.98 -0.51 1.25
C VAL A 324 29.62 0.11 0.00
N ASP A 325 30.95 0.20 -0.05
CA ASP A 325 31.66 0.73 -1.22
C ASP A 325 31.55 -0.19 -2.43
N LEU A 326 31.47 -1.51 -2.22
CA LEU A 326 31.15 -2.46 -3.29
C LEU A 326 29.76 -2.19 -3.86
N CYS A 327 28.74 -2.06 -3.01
CA CYS A 327 27.37 -1.76 -3.44
C CYS A 327 27.30 -0.44 -4.23
N LYS A 328 27.97 0.61 -3.74
CA LYS A 328 28.09 1.91 -4.46
C LYS A 328 28.73 1.76 -5.82
N ARG A 329 29.83 1.02 -5.94
CA ARG A 329 30.51 0.78 -7.23
C ARG A 329 29.66 -0.01 -8.21
N LEU A 330 28.85 -0.95 -7.72
CA LEU A 330 27.96 -1.77 -8.55
C LEU A 330 26.66 -1.04 -8.91
N GLY A 331 26.33 0.07 -8.23
CA GLY A 331 25.04 0.77 -8.38
C GLY A 331 23.88 0.04 -7.70
N GLY A 332 24.15 -0.85 -6.73
CA GLY A 332 23.14 -1.64 -6.04
C GLY A 332 23.74 -2.80 -5.25
N ILE A 333 22.88 -3.60 -4.62
CA ILE A 333 23.25 -4.74 -3.77
C ILE A 333 23.42 -6.00 -4.65
N PRO A 334 24.57 -6.69 -4.60
CA PRO A 334 24.75 -7.94 -5.32
C PRO A 334 24.05 -9.09 -4.60
N TYR A 335 23.11 -9.75 -5.26
CA TYR A 335 22.44 -10.94 -4.74
C TYR A 335 22.78 -12.18 -5.56
N HIS A 336 22.96 -13.30 -4.87
CA HIS A 336 23.00 -14.60 -5.54
C HIS A 336 21.61 -14.93 -6.12
N GLN A 337 21.56 -15.64 -7.26
CA GLN A 337 20.28 -16.01 -7.92
C GLN A 337 19.27 -16.68 -6.97
N ASN A 338 19.72 -17.47 -6.00
CA ASN A 338 18.83 -18.09 -5.01
C ASN A 338 18.10 -17.08 -4.12
N GLN A 339 18.73 -15.95 -3.80
CA GLN A 339 18.10 -14.88 -3.01
C GLN A 339 17.05 -14.14 -3.84
N ILE A 340 17.33 -13.94 -5.14
CA ILE A 340 16.34 -13.41 -6.09
C ILE A 340 15.15 -14.37 -6.21
N THR A 341 15.39 -15.68 -6.34
CA THR A 341 14.33 -16.69 -6.38
C THR A 341 13.52 -16.72 -5.09
N PHE A 342 14.18 -16.59 -3.94
CA PHE A 342 13.51 -16.48 -2.65
C PHE A 342 12.62 -15.23 -2.58
N ALA A 343 13.13 -14.05 -2.97
CA ALA A 343 12.32 -12.84 -3.05
C ALA A 343 11.13 -13.01 -4.00
N SER A 344 11.32 -13.65 -5.16
CA SER A 344 10.24 -13.98 -6.08
C SER A 344 9.16 -14.88 -5.48
N SER A 345 9.50 -15.75 -4.52
CA SER A 345 8.51 -16.57 -3.80
C SER A 345 7.58 -15.74 -2.90
N LEU A 346 7.93 -14.49 -2.61
CA LEU A 346 7.10 -13.54 -1.88
C LEU A 346 6.20 -12.70 -2.81
N LEU A 347 6.38 -12.79 -4.12
CA LEU A 347 5.52 -12.11 -5.10
C LEU A 347 4.04 -12.49 -5.01
N PRO A 348 3.62 -13.72 -4.67
CA PRO A 348 2.20 -14.01 -4.46
C PRO A 348 1.52 -13.13 -3.41
N TYR A 349 2.25 -12.69 -2.36
CA TYR A 349 1.74 -11.70 -1.41
C TYR A 349 1.48 -10.35 -2.10
N MET A 350 2.34 -9.97 -3.04
CA MET A 350 2.25 -8.75 -3.85
C MET A 350 1.35 -8.87 -5.09
N ALA A 351 1.06 -10.08 -5.58
CA ALA A 351 0.28 -10.35 -6.79
C ALA A 351 -1.20 -9.99 -6.62
N SER A 352 -1.60 -9.61 -5.40
CA SER A 352 -2.82 -8.86 -5.17
C SER A 352 -2.75 -7.41 -5.69
N GLN A 353 -1.59 -6.88 -6.13
CA GLN A 353 -1.38 -5.45 -6.45
C GLN A 353 -0.34 -5.05 -7.53
N GLU A 354 0.34 -5.93 -8.29
CA GLU A 354 1.26 -5.46 -9.36
C GLU A 354 0.46 -4.74 -10.48
N LYS A 355 0.73 -3.44 -10.67
CA LYS A 355 0.03 -2.60 -11.66
C LYS A 355 0.83 -2.47 -12.96
N ILE A 356 0.26 -2.92 -14.07
CA ILE A 356 0.75 -2.74 -15.44
C ILE A 356 0.33 -1.35 -15.94
N VAL A 357 1.30 -0.54 -16.35
CA VAL A 357 1.04 0.80 -16.90
C VAL A 357 0.81 0.72 -18.41
N VAL A 358 -0.34 1.23 -18.85
CA VAL A 358 -0.76 1.24 -20.26
C VAL A 358 -1.00 2.68 -20.71
N PRO A 359 -0.38 3.18 -21.79
CA PRO A 359 -0.64 4.53 -22.29
C PRO A 359 -2.13 4.82 -22.49
N GLU A 360 -2.59 5.98 -22.04
CA GLU A 360 -3.98 6.41 -22.19
C GLU A 360 -4.47 6.30 -23.65
N LYS A 361 -3.64 6.76 -24.59
CA LYS A 361 -3.92 6.66 -26.04
C LYS A 361 -4.08 5.23 -26.52
N GLU A 362 -3.36 4.28 -25.93
CA GLU A 362 -3.45 2.87 -26.28
C GLU A 362 -4.71 2.24 -25.69
N VAL A 363 -5.10 2.58 -24.46
CA VAL A 363 -6.40 2.18 -23.87
C VAL A 363 -7.55 2.64 -24.76
N HIS A 364 -7.54 3.92 -25.13
CA HIS A 364 -8.54 4.53 -25.98
C HIS A 364 -8.63 3.83 -27.34
N SER A 365 -7.48 3.69 -28.02
CA SER A 365 -7.40 3.03 -29.32
C SER A 365 -7.80 1.55 -29.25
N PHE A 366 -7.45 0.86 -28.17
CA PHE A 366 -7.82 -0.53 -27.94
C PHE A 366 -9.34 -0.72 -27.88
N ILE A 367 -10.03 0.12 -27.10
CA ILE A 367 -11.49 0.08 -26.99
C ILE A 367 -12.14 0.29 -28.36
N ILE A 368 -11.69 1.27 -29.13
CA ILE A 368 -12.21 1.51 -30.50
C ILE A 368 -12.01 0.27 -31.37
N ARG A 369 -10.81 -0.32 -31.39
CA ARG A 369 -10.51 -1.52 -32.19
C ARG A 369 -11.43 -2.69 -31.82
N CYS A 370 -11.68 -2.93 -30.54
CA CYS A 370 -12.61 -3.98 -30.11
C CYS A 370 -14.04 -3.75 -30.62
N LEU A 371 -14.53 -2.51 -30.57
CA LEU A 371 -15.91 -2.18 -30.96
C LEU A 371 -16.08 -2.18 -32.49
N GLU A 372 -15.10 -1.67 -33.24
CA GLU A 372 -15.11 -1.71 -34.70
C GLU A 372 -15.06 -3.15 -35.23
N ALA A 373 -14.32 -4.05 -34.56
CA ALA A 373 -14.23 -5.46 -34.96
C ALA A 373 -15.57 -6.20 -34.91
N ILE A 374 -16.52 -5.71 -34.12
CA ILE A 374 -17.89 -6.24 -34.05
C ILE A 374 -18.92 -5.37 -34.77
N GLY A 375 -18.46 -4.44 -35.63
CA GLY A 375 -19.32 -3.65 -36.51
C GLY A 375 -19.97 -2.42 -35.89
N THR A 376 -19.53 -1.99 -34.71
CA THR A 376 -20.08 -0.78 -34.05
C THR A 376 -19.77 0.47 -34.87
N ASN A 377 -20.71 1.43 -34.91
CA ASN A 377 -20.51 2.75 -35.49
C ASN A 377 -19.27 3.43 -34.88
N LYS A 378 -18.43 4.02 -35.73
CA LYS A 378 -17.13 4.59 -35.34
C LYS A 378 -17.24 5.75 -34.35
N ASP A 379 -18.22 6.63 -34.53
CA ASP A 379 -18.39 7.80 -33.65
C ASP A 379 -18.98 7.37 -32.30
N HIS A 380 -19.83 6.36 -32.29
CA HIS A 380 -20.35 5.78 -31.05
C HIS A 380 -19.27 4.99 -30.30
N ALA A 381 -18.43 4.24 -31.02
CA ALA A 381 -17.28 3.54 -30.46
C ALA A 381 -16.28 4.52 -29.84
N LYS A 382 -16.02 5.65 -30.51
CA LYS A 382 -15.20 6.74 -29.96
C LYS A 382 -15.80 7.32 -28.68
N SER A 383 -17.11 7.58 -28.67
CA SER A 383 -17.81 8.10 -27.48
C SER A 383 -17.70 7.14 -26.28
N LEU A 384 -17.79 5.83 -26.52
CA LEU A 384 -17.56 4.83 -25.46
C LEU A 384 -16.08 4.81 -25.02
N ALA A 385 -15.14 4.87 -25.96
CA ALA A 385 -13.71 4.92 -25.64
C ALA A 385 -13.35 6.17 -24.80
N ASP A 386 -13.88 7.34 -25.14
CA ASP A 386 -13.70 8.58 -24.39
C ASP A 386 -14.22 8.42 -22.94
N ALA A 387 -15.44 7.90 -22.78
CA ALA A 387 -16.06 7.72 -21.45
C ALA A 387 -15.31 6.72 -20.56
N LEU A 388 -14.93 5.55 -21.10
CA LEU A 388 -14.22 4.53 -20.33
C LEU A 388 -12.79 4.96 -19.99
N THR A 389 -12.10 5.61 -20.93
CA THR A 389 -10.75 6.13 -20.70
C THR A 389 -10.78 7.24 -19.64
N CYS A 390 -11.77 8.15 -19.71
CA CYS A 390 -11.99 9.17 -18.68
C CYS A 390 -12.28 8.56 -17.30
N ALA A 391 -13.01 7.45 -17.24
CA ALA A 391 -13.25 6.75 -15.97
C ALA A 391 -11.95 6.22 -15.37
N ASP A 392 -11.10 5.59 -16.20
CA ASP A 392 -9.84 5.03 -15.76
C ASP A 392 -8.81 6.09 -15.38
N THR A 393 -8.67 7.18 -16.15
CA THR A 393 -7.75 8.29 -15.81
C THR A 393 -8.15 9.03 -14.53
N ARG A 394 -9.39 8.85 -14.07
CA ARG A 394 -9.92 9.38 -12.81
C ARG A 394 -9.92 8.35 -11.68
N GLY A 395 -9.42 7.14 -11.91
CA GLY A 395 -9.33 6.08 -10.90
C GLY A 395 -10.64 5.35 -10.64
N ILE A 396 -11.66 5.56 -11.48
CA ILE A 396 -12.98 4.94 -11.40
C ILE A 396 -13.00 3.67 -12.27
N TYR A 397 -12.06 2.76 -12.01
CA TYR A 397 -11.85 1.53 -12.81
C TYR A 397 -13.08 0.65 -12.98
N SER A 398 -14.03 0.73 -12.03
CA SER A 398 -15.30 0.01 -12.08
C SER A 398 -16.20 0.41 -13.27
N HIS A 399 -15.89 1.51 -13.95
CA HIS A 399 -16.62 2.04 -15.10
C HIS A 399 -15.70 2.36 -16.29
N GLY A 400 -14.44 1.89 -16.28
CA GLY A 400 -13.49 2.05 -17.39
C GLY A 400 -13.26 0.77 -18.18
N LEU A 401 -12.02 0.49 -18.56
CA LEU A 401 -11.61 -0.63 -19.42
C LEU A 401 -12.14 -1.98 -18.93
N SER A 402 -12.26 -2.17 -17.60
CA SER A 402 -12.80 -3.40 -17.01
C SER A 402 -14.23 -3.74 -17.49
N ARG A 403 -14.96 -2.79 -18.09
CA ARG A 403 -16.32 -2.98 -18.63
C ARG A 403 -16.36 -3.36 -20.10
N ILE A 404 -15.25 -3.31 -20.84
CA ILE A 404 -15.26 -3.55 -22.28
C ILE A 404 -15.90 -4.90 -22.66
N GLY A 405 -15.62 -5.96 -21.90
CA GLY A 405 -16.20 -7.29 -22.16
C GLY A 405 -17.73 -7.32 -22.06
N LEU A 406 -18.31 -6.54 -21.15
CA LEU A 406 -19.77 -6.50 -20.99
C LEU A 406 -20.42 -5.64 -22.09
N TYR A 407 -19.79 -4.54 -22.50
CA TYR A 407 -20.24 -3.77 -23.67
C TYR A 407 -20.22 -4.62 -24.95
N VAL A 408 -19.11 -5.32 -25.21
CA VAL A 408 -18.97 -6.22 -26.35
C VAL A 408 -20.05 -7.31 -26.31
N LYS A 409 -20.28 -7.95 -25.16
CA LYS A 409 -21.35 -8.94 -24.98
C LYS A 409 -22.73 -8.35 -25.32
N CYS A 410 -23.05 -7.15 -24.82
CA CYS A 410 -24.33 -6.49 -25.08
C CYS A 410 -24.54 -6.17 -26.57
N LEU A 411 -23.49 -5.75 -27.28
CA LEU A 411 -23.53 -5.45 -28.71
C LEU A 411 -23.69 -6.72 -29.54
N GLU A 412 -22.91 -7.77 -29.26
CA GLU A 412 -23.01 -9.07 -29.95
C GLU A 412 -24.41 -9.70 -29.80
N ASN A 413 -24.99 -9.57 -28.60
CA ASN A 413 -26.33 -10.07 -28.31
C ASN A 413 -27.46 -9.13 -28.77
N ARG A 414 -27.13 -7.98 -29.39
CA ARG A 414 -28.08 -6.92 -29.77
C ARG A 414 -28.94 -6.40 -28.63
N ALA A 415 -28.48 -6.56 -27.39
CA ALA A 415 -29.04 -5.87 -26.22
C ALA A 415 -28.77 -4.36 -26.30
N ILE A 416 -27.67 -3.98 -26.97
CA ILE A 416 -27.38 -2.61 -27.43
C ILE A 416 -27.24 -2.68 -28.96
N SER A 417 -27.79 -1.67 -29.67
CA SER A 417 -27.65 -1.50 -31.12
C SER A 417 -26.20 -1.18 -31.49
N ASP A 418 -25.74 -1.70 -32.63
CA ASP A 418 -24.42 -1.39 -33.19
C ASP A 418 -24.30 0.05 -33.72
N GLY A 419 -25.43 0.78 -33.82
CA GLY A 419 -25.48 2.18 -34.22
C GLY A 419 -25.28 2.42 -35.72
N GLN A 420 -25.25 1.37 -36.55
CA GLN A 420 -25.10 1.53 -38.00
C GLN A 420 -26.34 2.17 -38.61
N GLY A 421 -26.20 3.42 -39.08
CA GLY A 421 -27.31 4.19 -39.67
C GLY A 421 -28.40 4.59 -38.66
N VAL A 422 -28.11 4.52 -37.35
CA VAL A 422 -29.05 4.85 -36.28
C VAL A 422 -28.41 5.94 -35.41
N GLU A 423 -29.07 7.08 -35.27
CA GLU A 423 -28.60 8.19 -34.42
C GLU A 423 -29.65 8.57 -33.37
N PRO A 424 -29.30 9.26 -32.28
CA PRO A 424 -30.28 9.79 -31.35
C PRO A 424 -31.26 10.75 -32.04
N THR A 425 -32.56 10.60 -31.77
CA THR A 425 -33.62 11.39 -32.41
C THR A 425 -34.25 12.36 -31.42
N ILE A 426 -34.33 13.64 -31.75
CA ILE A 426 -35.12 14.61 -30.98
C ILE A 426 -36.61 14.34 -31.24
N VAL A 427 -37.34 13.90 -30.22
CA VAL A 427 -38.77 13.58 -30.28
C VAL A 427 -39.63 14.82 -30.03
N LYS A 428 -39.18 15.68 -29.12
CA LYS A 428 -39.87 16.91 -28.77
C LYS A 428 -38.83 17.97 -28.39
N GLU A 429 -39.04 19.19 -28.84
CA GLU A 429 -38.09 20.28 -28.61
C GLU A 429 -38.82 21.59 -28.28
N ASN A 430 -38.31 22.29 -27.28
CA ASN A 430 -38.63 23.68 -26.96
C ASN A 430 -37.33 24.49 -26.85
N VAL A 431 -37.43 25.77 -26.53
CA VAL A 431 -36.28 26.68 -26.36
C VAL A 431 -35.24 26.11 -25.39
N SER A 432 -35.65 25.80 -24.15
CA SER A 432 -34.75 25.35 -23.08
C SER A 432 -34.84 23.85 -22.79
N THR A 433 -35.68 23.08 -23.49
CA THR A 433 -35.87 21.65 -23.22
C THR A 433 -35.92 20.77 -24.46
N ALA A 434 -35.52 19.49 -24.34
CA ALA A 434 -35.77 18.47 -25.35
C ALA A 434 -36.01 17.09 -24.75
N LEU A 435 -36.76 16.25 -25.47
CA LEU A 435 -36.85 14.81 -25.28
C LEU A 435 -36.14 14.11 -26.44
N VAL A 436 -35.20 13.23 -26.13
CA VAL A 436 -34.43 12.45 -27.10
C VAL A 436 -34.75 10.97 -26.96
N ASP A 437 -34.96 10.30 -28.09
CA ASP A 437 -34.96 8.85 -28.19
C ASP A 437 -33.55 8.37 -28.51
N GLY A 438 -32.97 7.58 -27.62
CA GLY A 438 -31.62 7.04 -27.77
C GLY A 438 -31.52 5.91 -28.79
N ASN A 439 -32.65 5.37 -29.29
CA ASN A 439 -32.69 4.29 -30.27
C ASN A 439 -31.83 3.07 -29.88
N ASN A 440 -31.68 2.83 -28.57
CA ASN A 440 -30.92 1.74 -27.95
C ASN A 440 -29.46 1.62 -28.41
N ILE A 441 -28.82 2.69 -28.87
CA ILE A 441 -27.37 2.68 -29.16
C ILE A 441 -26.54 2.78 -27.85
N LEU A 442 -25.23 2.92 -27.98
CA LEU A 442 -24.32 3.08 -26.84
C LEU A 442 -24.67 4.30 -25.98
N GLY A 443 -24.88 4.07 -24.68
CA GLY A 443 -25.20 5.10 -23.69
C GLY A 443 -24.26 6.31 -23.71
N PRO A 444 -22.92 6.14 -23.83
CA PRO A 444 -22.01 7.27 -23.96
C PRO A 444 -22.26 8.14 -25.19
N ALA A 445 -22.61 7.55 -26.33
CA ALA A 445 -22.93 8.30 -27.55
C ALA A 445 -24.23 9.11 -27.38
N ILE A 446 -25.26 8.50 -26.80
CA ILE A 446 -26.54 9.15 -26.52
C ILE A 446 -26.35 10.29 -25.52
N GLY A 447 -25.63 10.03 -24.42
CA GLY A 447 -25.38 11.02 -23.38
C GLY A 447 -24.54 12.19 -23.88
N LYS A 448 -23.54 11.93 -24.75
CA LYS A 448 -22.75 12.99 -25.37
C LYS A 448 -23.63 13.89 -26.23
N PHE A 449 -24.45 13.31 -27.11
CA PHE A 449 -25.40 14.05 -27.93
C PHE A 449 -26.36 14.90 -27.07
N ALA A 450 -26.91 14.30 -26.02
CA ALA A 450 -27.86 14.98 -25.14
C ALA A 450 -27.22 16.12 -24.32
N MET A 451 -25.99 15.93 -23.81
CA MET A 451 -25.26 17.00 -23.12
C MET A 451 -24.85 18.12 -24.07
N ASP A 452 -24.38 17.80 -25.29
CA ASP A 452 -24.09 18.81 -26.31
C ASP A 452 -25.34 19.65 -26.65
N LEU A 453 -26.50 19.00 -26.77
CA LEU A 453 -27.79 19.68 -26.98
C LEU A 453 -28.19 20.54 -25.77
N ALA A 454 -28.00 20.04 -24.54
CA ALA A 454 -28.28 20.79 -23.32
C ALA A 454 -27.40 22.05 -23.25
N MET A 455 -26.09 21.92 -23.50
CA MET A 455 -25.15 23.05 -23.52
C MET A 455 -25.51 24.08 -24.59
N LYS A 456 -25.91 23.64 -25.78
CA LYS A 456 -26.38 24.55 -26.84
C LYS A 456 -27.59 25.36 -26.36
N LYS A 457 -28.61 24.69 -25.82
CA LYS A 457 -29.81 25.35 -25.28
C LYS A 457 -29.51 26.28 -24.11
N ALA A 458 -28.56 25.92 -23.24
CA ALA A 458 -28.13 26.75 -22.13
C ALA A 458 -27.49 28.06 -22.60
N LYS A 459 -26.67 28.02 -23.66
CA LYS A 459 -26.11 29.25 -24.25
C LYS A 459 -27.18 30.14 -24.89
N ASP A 460 -28.20 29.53 -25.48
CA ASP A 460 -29.27 30.27 -26.15
C ASP A 460 -30.31 30.84 -25.17
N SER A 461 -30.49 30.23 -24.00
CA SER A 461 -31.63 30.53 -23.10
C SER A 461 -31.32 30.55 -21.59
N GLY A 462 -30.04 30.48 -21.21
CA GLY A 462 -29.55 30.42 -19.83
C GLY A 462 -29.57 29.02 -19.22
N ILE A 463 -30.49 28.14 -19.61
CA ILE A 463 -30.59 26.75 -19.14
C ILE A 463 -31.06 25.80 -20.24
N GLY A 464 -30.48 24.61 -20.30
CA GLY A 464 -30.90 23.52 -21.18
C GLY A 464 -31.15 22.24 -20.40
N LEU A 465 -32.32 21.62 -20.54
CA LEU A 465 -32.65 20.31 -19.97
C LEU A 465 -33.01 19.32 -21.09
N VAL A 466 -32.25 18.24 -21.20
CA VAL A 466 -32.48 17.16 -22.17
C VAL A 466 -32.75 15.87 -21.44
N SER A 467 -33.97 15.36 -21.59
CA SER A 467 -34.38 14.04 -21.10
C SER A 467 -34.24 13.01 -22.21
N VAL A 468 -33.81 11.80 -21.87
CA VAL A 468 -33.49 10.73 -22.82
C VAL A 468 -34.21 9.46 -22.40
N ARG A 469 -34.86 8.79 -23.35
CA ARG A 469 -35.39 7.43 -23.22
C ARG A 469 -34.67 6.47 -24.17
N GLY A 470 -34.89 5.16 -24.01
CA GLY A 470 -34.33 4.19 -24.95
C GLY A 470 -32.80 4.12 -24.90
N SER A 471 -32.20 4.37 -23.73
CA SER A 471 -30.74 4.36 -23.55
C SER A 471 -30.23 3.08 -22.89
N SER A 472 -28.90 3.00 -22.78
CA SER A 472 -28.16 1.90 -22.17
C SER A 472 -27.16 2.42 -21.12
N HIS A 473 -26.29 1.56 -20.58
CA HIS A 473 -25.29 1.96 -19.58
C HIS A 473 -24.31 3.00 -20.16
N PHE A 474 -24.09 4.10 -19.44
CA PHE A 474 -23.43 5.30 -19.97
C PHE A 474 -22.05 5.62 -19.38
N GLY A 475 -21.47 4.68 -18.63
CA GLY A 475 -20.17 4.90 -17.97
C GLY A 475 -20.31 5.74 -16.71
N ILE A 476 -19.33 6.62 -16.45
CA ILE A 476 -19.35 7.54 -15.31
C ILE A 476 -20.21 8.77 -15.62
N ALA A 477 -21.04 9.20 -14.67
CA ALA A 477 -21.88 10.39 -14.86
C ALA A 477 -21.03 11.69 -14.86
N GLY A 478 -19.86 11.67 -14.21
CA GLY A 478 -18.91 12.77 -14.16
C GLY A 478 -18.40 13.23 -15.52
N TRP A 479 -18.30 12.33 -16.51
CA TRP A 479 -17.77 12.65 -17.84
C TRP A 479 -18.59 13.72 -18.57
N TYR A 480 -19.90 13.75 -18.38
CA TYR A 480 -20.78 14.74 -19.01
C TYR A 480 -20.68 16.12 -18.33
N GLY A 481 -20.46 16.15 -17.01
CA GLY A 481 -20.20 17.40 -16.28
C GLY A 481 -18.88 18.05 -16.71
N LEU A 482 -17.86 17.24 -16.97
CA LEU A 482 -16.57 17.71 -17.51
C LEU A 482 -16.72 18.38 -18.89
N GLN A 483 -17.57 17.85 -19.77
CA GLN A 483 -17.86 18.47 -21.07
C GLN A 483 -18.50 19.85 -20.92
N ALA A 484 -19.39 20.04 -19.93
CA ALA A 484 -19.97 21.35 -19.62
C ALA A 484 -18.93 22.34 -19.09
N ILE A 485 -18.06 21.89 -18.17
CA ILE A 485 -16.96 22.68 -17.61
C ILE A 485 -16.05 23.21 -18.72
N GLU A 486 -15.71 22.38 -19.72
CA GLU A 486 -14.89 22.81 -20.89
C GLU A 486 -15.52 23.96 -21.68
N LYS A 487 -16.83 24.16 -21.56
CA LYS A 487 -17.57 25.26 -22.21
C LYS A 487 -17.90 26.41 -21.25
N GLY A 488 -17.38 26.40 -20.02
CA GLY A 488 -17.67 27.40 -19.00
C GLY A 488 -19.09 27.29 -18.40
N LEU A 489 -19.74 26.13 -18.56
CA LEU A 489 -21.10 25.89 -18.10
C LEU A 489 -21.12 24.98 -16.87
N ILE A 490 -22.18 25.08 -16.06
CA ILE A 490 -22.49 24.07 -15.03
C ILE A 490 -23.21 22.91 -15.73
N GLY A 491 -22.79 21.67 -15.49
CA GLY A 491 -23.39 20.48 -16.08
C GLY A 491 -23.88 19.50 -15.03
N LEU A 492 -25.10 18.97 -15.20
CA LEU A 492 -25.64 17.87 -14.41
C LEU A 492 -25.95 16.68 -15.30
N ALA A 493 -25.70 15.48 -14.78
CA ALA A 493 -26.06 14.24 -15.44
C ALA A 493 -26.64 13.23 -14.46
N PHE A 494 -27.70 12.56 -14.91
CA PHE A 494 -28.47 11.59 -14.13
C PHE A 494 -28.80 10.39 -14.99
N THR A 495 -28.87 9.19 -14.39
CA THR A 495 -29.45 8.01 -15.03
C THR A 495 -30.09 7.09 -14.00
N ASN A 496 -31.15 6.37 -14.37
CA ASN A 496 -31.64 5.24 -13.58
C ASN A 496 -30.97 3.93 -14.02
N THR A 497 -31.09 2.88 -13.21
CA THR A 497 -30.57 1.55 -13.55
C THR A 497 -31.39 0.44 -12.91
N TYR A 498 -31.00 -0.82 -13.17
CA TYR A 498 -31.68 -1.99 -12.62
C TYR A 498 -31.66 -2.03 -11.10
N SER A 499 -32.70 -2.64 -10.53
CA SER A 499 -32.96 -2.64 -9.08
C SER A 499 -31.81 -3.25 -8.27
N MET A 500 -31.27 -2.46 -7.35
CA MET A 500 -30.18 -2.80 -6.41
C MET A 500 -30.34 -2.13 -5.04
N LEU A 501 -30.99 -0.96 -5.01
CA LEU A 501 -31.23 -0.14 -3.83
C LEU A 501 -32.54 -0.58 -3.16
N VAL A 502 -32.49 -0.77 -1.85
CA VAL A 502 -33.68 -1.04 -1.04
C VAL A 502 -34.40 0.26 -0.68
N SER A 503 -35.73 0.23 -0.78
CA SER A 503 -36.55 1.38 -0.35
C SER A 503 -36.51 1.52 1.18
N THR A 504 -36.62 2.76 1.67
CA THR A 504 -36.66 3.01 3.13
C THR A 504 -37.80 2.20 3.77
N ARG A 505 -37.50 1.47 4.85
CA ARG A 505 -38.42 0.52 5.54
C ARG A 505 -38.88 -0.69 4.71
N SER A 506 -38.17 -1.02 3.63
CA SER A 506 -38.38 -2.23 2.83
C SER A 506 -37.12 -3.07 2.80
N LYS A 507 -37.28 -4.38 2.57
CA LYS A 507 -36.18 -5.27 2.20
C LYS A 507 -36.07 -5.50 0.69
N GLU A 508 -37.06 -5.06 -0.07
CA GLU A 508 -37.13 -5.26 -1.52
C GLU A 508 -36.32 -4.18 -2.26
N MET A 509 -35.53 -4.63 -3.23
CA MET A 509 -34.81 -3.75 -4.16
C MET A 509 -35.76 -3.25 -5.23
N VAL A 510 -35.95 -1.93 -5.33
CA VAL A 510 -36.85 -1.33 -6.31
C VAL A 510 -36.10 -0.40 -7.26
N LEU A 511 -35.21 0.43 -6.71
CA LEU A 511 -34.48 1.46 -7.45
C LEU A 511 -33.06 1.00 -7.77
N GLY A 512 -32.44 1.63 -8.76
CA GLY A 512 -31.04 1.43 -9.07
C GLY A 512 -30.10 2.19 -8.14
N THR A 513 -28.79 2.11 -8.42
CA THR A 513 -27.78 2.98 -7.78
C THR A 513 -27.92 4.45 -8.19
N ASN A 514 -28.71 4.72 -9.24
CA ASN A 514 -29.23 6.02 -9.68
C ASN A 514 -28.26 7.19 -9.44
N PRO A 515 -27.14 7.27 -10.18
CA PRO A 515 -26.10 8.24 -9.89
C PRO A 515 -26.49 9.68 -10.21
N ILE A 516 -25.84 10.60 -9.51
CA ILE A 516 -25.94 12.06 -9.65
C ILE A 516 -24.54 12.61 -9.92
N SER A 517 -24.43 13.46 -10.94
CA SER A 517 -23.22 14.20 -11.24
C SER A 517 -23.49 15.70 -11.37
N LEU A 518 -22.58 16.51 -10.85
CA LEU A 518 -22.54 17.97 -11.00
C LEU A 518 -21.09 18.39 -11.30
N GLY A 519 -20.86 18.99 -12.47
CA GLY A 519 -19.63 19.70 -12.80
C GLY A 519 -19.86 21.22 -12.78
N ALA A 520 -19.00 21.98 -12.10
CA ALA A 520 -19.04 23.43 -12.10
C ALA A 520 -17.63 24.03 -12.28
N PRO A 521 -17.45 25.02 -13.19
CA PRO A 521 -16.15 25.59 -13.49
C PRO A 521 -15.63 26.49 -12.36
N ALA A 522 -14.32 26.44 -12.13
CA ALA A 522 -13.55 27.32 -11.25
C ALA A 522 -12.27 27.79 -11.98
N ASN A 523 -11.51 28.70 -11.38
CA ASN A 523 -10.28 29.22 -11.98
C ASN A 523 -9.18 28.13 -11.99
N ASP A 524 -8.21 28.29 -12.90
CA ASP A 524 -6.99 27.47 -13.00
C ASP A 524 -7.21 25.94 -13.13
N GLY A 525 -8.40 25.53 -13.57
CA GLY A 525 -8.75 24.11 -13.72
C GLY A 525 -9.13 23.40 -12.42
N ASP A 526 -9.27 24.13 -11.31
CA ASP A 526 -9.66 23.58 -10.00
C ASP A 526 -11.17 23.31 -9.87
N ASN A 527 -11.79 22.85 -10.95
CA ASN A 527 -13.24 22.72 -11.10
C ASN A 527 -13.89 21.79 -10.04
N PHE A 528 -15.12 22.06 -9.65
CA PHE A 528 -15.88 21.16 -8.78
C PHE A 528 -16.48 20.03 -9.62
N VAL A 529 -16.28 18.76 -9.22
CA VAL A 529 -16.87 17.60 -9.90
C VAL A 529 -17.38 16.59 -8.87
N LEU A 530 -18.70 16.58 -8.64
CA LEU A 530 -19.36 15.51 -7.92
C LEU A 530 -19.77 14.41 -8.90
N ASP A 531 -19.43 13.15 -8.61
CA ASP A 531 -19.89 11.98 -9.34
C ASP A 531 -20.11 10.84 -8.34
N MET A 532 -21.38 10.54 -8.04
CA MET A 532 -21.71 9.60 -6.97
C MET A 532 -22.99 8.82 -7.23
N ALA A 533 -23.05 7.59 -6.71
CA ALA A 533 -24.30 6.84 -6.59
C ALA A 533 -25.17 7.41 -5.45
N THR A 534 -26.47 7.15 -5.50
CA THR A 534 -27.41 7.46 -4.40
C THR A 534 -27.49 6.36 -3.34
N THR A 535 -26.77 5.25 -3.54
CA THR A 535 -26.50 4.20 -2.56
C THR A 535 -25.28 4.54 -1.68
N ALA A 536 -25.19 3.97 -0.48
CA ALA A 536 -24.05 4.18 0.43
C ALA A 536 -22.72 3.66 -0.15
N THR A 537 -22.80 2.70 -1.08
CA THR A 537 -21.64 2.12 -1.78
C THR A 537 -22.06 1.61 -3.16
N ALA A 538 -21.09 1.24 -3.99
CA ALA A 538 -21.35 0.57 -5.26
C ALA A 538 -21.40 -0.95 -5.09
N LEU A 539 -22.27 -1.65 -5.83
CA LEU A 539 -22.38 -3.11 -5.79
C LEU A 539 -21.02 -3.81 -6.01
N GLY A 540 -20.21 -3.31 -6.93
CA GLY A 540 -18.88 -3.88 -7.21
C GLY A 540 -17.94 -3.86 -6.00
N LYS A 541 -18.07 -2.89 -5.09
CA LYS A 541 -17.28 -2.86 -3.84
C LYS A 541 -17.71 -3.94 -2.86
N VAL A 542 -19.00 -4.27 -2.81
CA VAL A 542 -19.53 -5.40 -2.01
C VAL A 542 -19.04 -6.73 -2.59
N GLU A 543 -19.17 -6.91 -3.90
CA GLU A 543 -18.69 -8.11 -4.61
C GLU A 543 -17.18 -8.34 -4.39
N LEU A 544 -16.37 -7.27 -4.47
CA LEU A 544 -14.92 -7.34 -4.24
C LEU A 544 -14.59 -7.75 -2.80
N LYS A 545 -15.22 -7.15 -1.79
CA LYS A 545 -15.01 -7.53 -0.39
C LYS A 545 -15.40 -8.98 -0.13
N GLY A 546 -16.46 -9.47 -0.76
CA GLY A 546 -16.84 -10.89 -0.73
C GLY A 546 -15.78 -11.81 -1.31
N LYS A 547 -15.22 -11.48 -2.48
CA LYS A 547 -14.11 -12.23 -3.10
C LYS A 547 -12.86 -12.26 -2.21
N LEU A 548 -12.57 -11.15 -1.52
CA LEU A 548 -11.42 -11.02 -0.63
C LEU A 548 -11.65 -11.58 0.79
N GLY A 549 -12.83 -12.16 1.08
CA GLY A 549 -13.16 -12.66 2.42
C GLY A 549 -13.24 -11.58 3.50
N GLN A 550 -13.42 -10.31 3.12
CA GLN A 550 -13.47 -9.17 4.03
C GLN A 550 -14.89 -8.82 4.46
N THR A 551 -15.06 -8.24 5.64
CA THR A 551 -16.35 -7.70 6.09
C THR A 551 -16.67 -6.36 5.42
N LEU A 552 -17.98 -6.09 5.26
CA LEU A 552 -18.51 -4.81 4.82
C LEU A 552 -18.49 -3.80 5.97
N PRO A 553 -18.24 -2.50 5.70
CA PRO A 553 -18.57 -1.42 6.62
C PRO A 553 -20.07 -1.41 6.95
N GLY A 554 -20.41 -0.88 8.13
CA GLY A 554 -21.81 -0.63 8.48
C GLY A 554 -22.47 0.37 7.52
N GLY A 555 -23.78 0.26 7.36
CA GLY A 555 -24.62 1.11 6.52
C GLY A 555 -24.54 0.82 5.02
N TRP A 556 -23.89 -0.26 4.60
CA TRP A 556 -23.72 -0.58 3.16
C TRP A 556 -24.82 -1.46 2.58
N ALA A 557 -25.27 -2.46 3.33
CA ALA A 557 -26.12 -3.52 2.81
C ALA A 557 -27.02 -4.15 3.87
N ILE A 558 -28.09 -4.80 3.40
CA ILE A 558 -28.96 -5.65 4.21
C ILE A 558 -28.93 -7.11 3.76
N ASP A 559 -29.37 -8.01 4.63
CA ASP A 559 -29.64 -9.42 4.35
C ASP A 559 -31.08 -9.70 3.89
N LYS A 560 -31.43 -10.98 3.69
CA LYS A 560 -32.76 -11.42 3.20
C LYS A 560 -33.87 -11.18 4.21
N GLU A 561 -33.51 -11.07 5.48
CA GLU A 561 -34.37 -10.77 6.62
C GLU A 561 -34.59 -9.26 6.76
N GLY A 562 -33.86 -8.44 6.01
CA GLY A 562 -33.94 -6.98 6.01
C GLY A 562 -33.06 -6.32 7.06
N LYS A 563 -32.15 -7.07 7.71
CA LYS A 563 -31.24 -6.56 8.72
C LYS A 563 -29.96 -6.08 8.06
N GLU A 564 -29.37 -5.02 8.60
CA GLU A 564 -28.05 -4.57 8.15
C GLU A 564 -27.03 -5.69 8.31
N THR A 565 -26.23 -5.93 7.26
CA THR A 565 -25.22 -6.99 7.26
C THR A 565 -23.84 -6.47 6.93
N ARG A 566 -22.86 -7.05 7.64
CA ARG A 566 -21.43 -6.86 7.38
C ARG A 566 -20.80 -8.06 6.69
N ASP A 567 -21.57 -9.11 6.44
CA ASP A 567 -21.12 -10.29 5.70
C ASP A 567 -21.49 -10.14 4.22
N PRO A 568 -20.52 -10.03 3.29
CA PRO A 568 -20.81 -10.01 1.86
C PRO A 568 -21.59 -11.22 1.35
N LYS A 569 -21.49 -12.39 2.01
CA LYS A 569 -22.24 -13.60 1.63
C LYS A 569 -23.72 -13.51 1.98
N ALA A 570 -24.07 -12.70 2.98
CA ALA A 570 -25.44 -12.44 3.37
C ALA A 570 -26.07 -11.28 2.57
N PHE A 571 -25.34 -10.66 1.64
CA PHE A 571 -25.83 -9.54 0.84
C PHE A 571 -27.15 -9.86 0.11
N HIS A 572 -28.15 -9.01 0.34
CA HIS A 572 -29.43 -9.03 -0.37
C HIS A 572 -29.67 -7.75 -1.17
N GLY A 573 -29.40 -6.58 -0.60
CA GLY A 573 -29.61 -5.30 -1.26
C GLY A 573 -28.76 -4.16 -0.66
N LEU A 574 -28.54 -3.11 -1.44
CA LEU A 574 -27.77 -1.93 -1.03
C LEU A 574 -28.63 -0.97 -0.21
N LEU A 575 -28.06 -0.42 0.86
CA LEU A 575 -28.67 0.68 1.59
C LEU A 575 -28.47 2.02 0.85
N PRO A 576 -29.40 2.98 1.00
CA PRO A 576 -29.24 4.32 0.44
C PRO A 576 -28.08 5.07 1.09
N LEU A 577 -27.59 6.13 0.42
CA LEU A 577 -26.67 7.07 1.04
C LEU A 577 -27.26 7.59 2.36
N GLY A 578 -26.49 7.49 3.44
CA GLY A 578 -26.97 7.72 4.80
C GLY A 578 -27.40 6.45 5.54
N GLY A 579 -27.30 5.26 4.94
CA GLY A 579 -27.45 3.97 5.63
C GLY A 579 -28.89 3.68 6.07
N SER A 580 -29.07 3.42 7.37
CA SER A 580 -30.38 3.18 7.99
C SER A 580 -31.22 4.46 8.05
N GLU A 581 -32.50 4.34 8.43
CA GLU A 581 -33.36 5.52 8.64
C GLU A 581 -32.78 6.47 9.70
N GLU A 582 -32.25 5.93 10.79
CA GLU A 582 -31.66 6.69 11.90
C GLU A 582 -30.39 7.45 11.49
N SER A 583 -29.57 6.88 10.61
CA SER A 583 -28.36 7.53 10.09
C SER A 583 -28.63 8.45 8.88
N GLY A 584 -29.90 8.63 8.49
CA GLY A 584 -30.32 9.56 7.44
C GLY A 584 -30.49 8.95 6.05
N GLY A 585 -30.59 7.62 5.94
CA GLY A 585 -30.74 6.89 4.67
C GLY A 585 -31.97 7.30 3.85
N TYR A 586 -33.01 7.82 4.49
CA TYR A 586 -34.18 8.37 3.77
C TYR A 586 -33.80 9.51 2.81
N LYS A 587 -32.70 10.24 3.09
CA LYS A 587 -32.18 11.29 2.20
C LYS A 587 -31.60 10.70 0.92
N GLY A 588 -30.76 9.68 1.03
CA GLY A 588 -30.23 8.96 -0.14
C GLY A 588 -31.32 8.28 -0.96
N TYR A 589 -32.32 7.70 -0.28
CA TYR A 589 -33.51 7.15 -0.94
C TYR A 589 -34.30 8.22 -1.70
N GLY A 590 -34.52 9.39 -1.10
CA GLY A 590 -35.17 10.53 -1.75
C GLY A 590 -34.40 11.03 -2.98
N LEU A 591 -33.07 11.09 -2.91
CA LEU A 591 -32.22 11.42 -4.06
C LEU A 591 -32.35 10.37 -5.18
N SER A 592 -32.37 9.07 -4.83
CA SER A 592 -32.57 8.00 -5.81
C SER A 592 -33.93 8.09 -6.50
N MET A 593 -35.00 8.41 -5.75
CA MET A 593 -36.34 8.63 -6.29
C MET A 593 -36.39 9.84 -7.22
N MET A 594 -35.71 10.93 -6.86
CA MET A 594 -35.60 12.13 -7.73
C MET A 594 -34.97 11.75 -9.08
N VAL A 595 -33.88 10.98 -9.06
CA VAL A 595 -33.24 10.50 -10.29
C VAL A 595 -34.18 9.58 -11.07
N GLU A 596 -34.89 8.68 -10.41
CA GLU A 596 -35.88 7.80 -11.06
C GLU A 596 -37.00 8.60 -11.76
N ILE A 597 -37.46 9.70 -11.14
CA ILE A 597 -38.46 10.59 -11.73
C ILE A 597 -37.89 11.31 -12.95
N LEU A 598 -36.70 11.90 -12.84
CA LEU A 598 -36.08 12.68 -13.92
C LEU A 598 -35.66 11.81 -15.11
N CYS A 599 -35.25 10.58 -14.84
CA CYS A 599 -34.72 9.66 -15.85
C CYS A 599 -35.79 8.71 -16.36
N GLY A 600 -36.48 7.99 -15.47
CA GLY A 600 -37.49 7.00 -15.83
C GLY A 600 -38.81 7.62 -16.23
N ILE A 601 -39.44 8.32 -15.29
CA ILE A 601 -40.82 8.82 -15.43
C ILE A 601 -40.91 9.96 -16.45
N LEU A 602 -40.04 10.97 -16.36
CA LEU A 602 -40.07 12.16 -17.21
C LEU A 602 -39.75 11.84 -18.68
N SER A 603 -38.81 10.93 -18.93
CA SER A 603 -38.41 10.56 -20.30
C SER A 603 -39.40 9.61 -20.97
N GLY A 604 -40.21 8.90 -20.18
CA GLY A 604 -41.02 7.77 -20.64
C GLY A 604 -40.21 6.49 -20.91
N SER A 605 -39.04 6.34 -20.31
CA SER A 605 -38.25 5.09 -20.34
C SER A 605 -38.76 4.08 -19.30
N SER A 606 -38.11 2.92 -19.21
CA SER A 606 -38.36 1.99 -18.11
C SER A 606 -37.93 2.61 -16.77
N PHE A 607 -38.64 2.24 -15.70
CA PHE A 607 -38.40 2.72 -14.34
C PHE A 607 -38.63 1.62 -13.30
N GLY A 608 -37.93 1.73 -12.16
CA GLY A 608 -38.03 0.76 -11.05
C GLY A 608 -37.83 -0.69 -11.51
N LEU A 609 -38.77 -1.57 -11.15
CA LEU A 609 -38.73 -3.01 -11.49
C LEU A 609 -38.86 -3.32 -12.99
N ASN A 610 -39.24 -2.35 -13.83
CA ASN A 610 -39.42 -2.52 -15.27
C ASN A 610 -38.12 -2.32 -16.07
N THR A 611 -37.02 -1.95 -15.40
CA THR A 611 -35.72 -1.72 -16.03
C THR A 611 -35.02 -3.05 -16.33
N GLY A 612 -34.38 -3.16 -17.50
CA GLY A 612 -33.60 -4.35 -17.84
C GLY A 612 -32.26 -4.39 -17.09
N ASN A 613 -31.75 -5.59 -16.82
CA ASN A 613 -30.45 -5.76 -16.20
C ASN A 613 -29.36 -5.96 -17.26
N TRP A 614 -28.56 -4.91 -17.50
CA TRP A 614 -27.52 -4.93 -18.53
C TRP A 614 -26.44 -6.00 -18.28
N LYS A 615 -26.19 -6.44 -17.04
CA LYS A 615 -25.24 -7.53 -16.75
C LYS A 615 -25.66 -8.86 -17.39
N LYS A 616 -26.95 -9.07 -17.66
CA LYS A 616 -27.42 -10.25 -18.39
C LYS A 616 -26.95 -10.22 -19.85
N GLY A 617 -26.82 -9.04 -20.44
CA GLY A 617 -26.47 -8.86 -21.85
C GLY A 617 -27.59 -9.34 -22.78
N GLU A 618 -28.85 -9.27 -22.34
CA GLU A 618 -30.01 -9.77 -23.06
C GLU A 618 -31.14 -8.72 -23.00
N GLY A 619 -31.75 -8.43 -24.14
CA GLY A 619 -32.85 -7.45 -24.25
C GLY A 619 -32.40 -6.00 -24.06
N ALA A 620 -33.16 -5.07 -24.63
CA ALA A 620 -32.94 -3.64 -24.41
C ALA A 620 -33.23 -3.30 -22.94
N VAL A 621 -32.31 -2.62 -22.28
CA VAL A 621 -32.46 -2.25 -20.86
C VAL A 621 -33.38 -1.04 -20.65
N ASN A 622 -33.50 -0.21 -21.69
CA ASN A 622 -34.35 0.98 -21.76
C ASN A 622 -34.17 1.92 -20.56
N TYR A 623 -32.92 2.24 -20.23
CA TYR A 623 -32.60 3.22 -19.20
C TYR A 623 -32.96 4.63 -19.67
N GLY A 624 -33.33 5.44 -18.71
CA GLY A 624 -33.56 6.85 -18.86
C GLY A 624 -32.34 7.65 -18.40
N GLN A 625 -32.13 8.80 -19.03
CA GLN A 625 -31.07 9.75 -18.65
C GLN A 625 -31.63 11.17 -18.66
N CYS A 626 -31.00 12.05 -17.89
CA CYS A 626 -31.32 13.47 -17.88
C CYS A 626 -30.02 14.27 -17.80
N PHE A 627 -29.90 15.26 -18.68
CA PHE A 627 -28.74 16.14 -18.77
C PHE A 627 -29.20 17.59 -18.66
N ILE A 628 -28.56 18.35 -17.79
CA ILE A 628 -28.87 19.76 -17.59
C ILE A 628 -27.58 20.55 -17.78
N ALA A 629 -27.63 21.62 -18.55
CA ALA A 629 -26.57 22.61 -18.61
C ALA A 629 -27.12 23.97 -18.19
N ILE A 630 -26.35 24.73 -17.42
CA ILE A 630 -26.69 26.07 -16.95
C ILE A 630 -25.55 27.00 -17.33
N ASP A 631 -25.88 28.12 -17.96
CA ASP A 631 -24.92 29.18 -18.22
C ASP A 631 -24.88 30.14 -17.02
N PRO A 632 -23.82 30.08 -16.19
CA PRO A 632 -23.74 30.94 -15.00
C PRO A 632 -23.67 32.43 -15.34
N GLY A 633 -23.27 32.80 -16.57
CA GLY A 633 -23.21 34.18 -17.04
C GLY A 633 -24.58 34.85 -17.17
N ASN A 634 -25.67 34.08 -17.18
CA ASN A 634 -27.04 34.61 -17.16
C ASN A 634 -27.54 34.95 -15.74
N PHE A 635 -26.71 34.78 -14.71
CA PHE A 635 -27.06 35.03 -13.32
C PHE A 635 -26.17 36.13 -12.71
N ALA A 636 -25.29 35.77 -11.78
CA ALA A 636 -24.42 36.73 -11.10
C ALA A 636 -22.99 36.64 -11.67
N ASP A 637 -22.42 37.80 -12.01
CA ASP A 637 -21.03 37.93 -12.50
C ASP A 637 -20.01 37.31 -11.55
N GLY A 638 -18.83 36.90 -12.04
CA GLY A 638 -17.75 36.37 -11.19
C GLY A 638 -18.03 34.99 -10.60
N PHE A 639 -18.77 34.13 -11.31
CA PHE A 639 -19.09 32.78 -10.85
C PHE A 639 -17.84 31.93 -10.54
N THR A 640 -16.86 31.91 -11.44
CA THR A 640 -15.64 31.10 -11.28
C THR A 640 -14.78 31.58 -10.11
N ASP A 641 -14.72 32.89 -9.86
CA ASP A 641 -14.02 33.47 -8.71
C ASP A 641 -14.66 33.02 -7.39
N ARG A 642 -16.00 33.09 -7.29
CA ARG A 642 -16.72 32.60 -6.12
C ARG A 642 -16.59 31.10 -5.92
N MET A 643 -16.59 30.31 -7.00
CA MET A 643 -16.34 28.88 -6.92
C MET A 643 -14.94 28.59 -6.38
N THR A 644 -13.93 29.30 -6.89
CA THR A 644 -12.54 29.19 -6.43
C THR A 644 -12.41 29.53 -4.96
N GLU A 645 -13.06 30.62 -4.53
CA GLU A 645 -13.07 31.02 -3.12
C GLU A 645 -13.79 30.01 -2.22
N LEU A 646 -14.94 29.45 -2.65
CA LEU A 646 -15.63 28.41 -1.90
C LEU A 646 -14.75 27.15 -1.73
N ILE A 647 -14.11 26.72 -2.81
CA ILE A 647 -13.19 25.58 -2.81
C ILE A 647 -12.04 25.82 -1.82
N ARG A 648 -11.42 27.01 -1.87
CA ARG A 648 -10.36 27.42 -0.96
C ARG A 648 -10.85 27.43 0.50
N GLN A 649 -12.00 28.06 0.78
CA GLN A 649 -12.58 28.11 2.12
C GLN A 649 -12.79 26.73 2.71
N CYS A 650 -13.23 25.75 1.92
CA CYS A 650 -13.39 24.38 2.39
C CYS A 650 -12.06 23.66 2.63
N ARG A 651 -11.02 23.90 1.82
CA ARG A 651 -9.71 23.24 1.98
C ARG A 651 -8.87 23.84 3.12
N ASP A 652 -9.05 25.12 3.41
CA ASP A 652 -8.26 25.86 4.41
C ASP A 652 -8.75 25.66 5.85
N VAL A 653 -9.84 24.91 6.07
CA VAL A 653 -10.28 24.57 7.44
C VAL A 653 -9.36 23.51 8.07
N ASP A 654 -9.24 23.53 9.39
CA ASP A 654 -8.44 22.55 10.13
C ASP A 654 -8.95 21.12 9.86
N PRO A 655 -8.10 20.21 9.38
CA PRO A 655 -8.51 18.82 9.17
C PRO A 655 -8.68 18.10 10.51
N LEU A 656 -9.59 17.14 10.56
CA LEU A 656 -9.77 16.27 11.74
C LEU A 656 -8.52 15.48 12.11
N SER A 657 -7.62 15.25 11.14
CA SER A 657 -6.31 14.63 11.34
C SER A 657 -5.30 15.24 10.37
N PRO A 658 -4.08 15.60 10.82
CA PRO A 658 -3.08 16.24 9.95
C PRO A 658 -2.68 15.42 8.71
N ASP A 659 -2.79 14.09 8.76
CA ASP A 659 -2.47 13.16 7.68
C ASP A 659 -3.64 12.95 6.68
N ARG A 660 -4.82 13.53 6.96
CA ARG A 660 -6.04 13.38 6.16
C ARG A 660 -6.70 14.75 5.90
N PRO A 661 -6.20 15.51 4.91
CA PRO A 661 -6.71 16.85 4.63
C PRO A 661 -8.17 16.82 4.14
N VAL A 662 -8.85 17.96 4.26
CA VAL A 662 -10.19 18.14 3.70
C VAL A 662 -10.11 18.12 2.17
N LEU A 663 -11.04 17.40 1.55
CA LEU A 663 -11.10 17.22 0.10
C LEU A 663 -12.38 17.82 -0.47
N ILE A 664 -12.27 18.33 -1.68
CA ILE A 664 -13.41 18.76 -2.50
C ILE A 664 -13.76 17.66 -3.52
N PRO A 665 -15.05 17.47 -3.85
CA PRO A 665 -15.47 16.61 -4.95
C PRO A 665 -14.67 16.90 -6.24
N GLY A 666 -13.96 15.87 -6.72
CA GLY A 666 -13.03 15.94 -7.85
C GLY A 666 -11.55 15.89 -7.47
N ASP A 667 -11.18 16.13 -6.20
CA ASP A 667 -9.80 16.04 -5.72
C ASP A 667 -9.20 14.63 -5.85
N PRO A 668 -9.87 13.54 -5.41
CA PRO A 668 -9.35 12.19 -5.58
C PRO A 668 -9.08 11.85 -7.04
N GLU A 669 -10.00 12.22 -7.93
CA GLU A 669 -9.90 11.95 -9.36
C GLU A 669 -8.81 12.79 -10.03
N ARG A 670 -8.68 14.08 -9.69
CA ARG A 670 -7.58 14.94 -10.17
C ARG A 670 -6.23 14.38 -9.79
N ARG A 671 -6.07 13.98 -8.52
CA ARG A 671 -4.84 13.34 -8.04
C ARG A 671 -4.55 12.07 -8.82
N HIS A 672 -5.56 11.27 -9.13
CA HIS A 672 -5.37 10.07 -9.94
C HIS A 672 -4.95 10.40 -11.37
N SER A 673 -5.52 11.43 -12.00
CA SER A 673 -5.11 11.86 -13.34
C SER A 673 -3.67 12.37 -13.38
N GLN A 674 -3.22 13.06 -12.32
CA GLN A 674 -1.82 13.44 -12.14
C GLN A 674 -0.92 12.21 -12.05
N LEU A 675 -1.29 11.20 -11.24
CA LEU A 675 -0.55 9.94 -11.14
C LEU A 675 -0.45 9.21 -12.50
N CYS A 676 -1.53 9.18 -13.29
CA CYS A 676 -1.49 8.61 -14.64
C CYS A 676 -0.52 9.36 -15.55
N THR A 677 -0.42 10.68 -15.39
CA THR A 677 0.55 11.51 -16.13
C THR A 677 1.98 11.20 -15.70
N GLU A 678 2.23 11.12 -14.40
CA GLU A 678 3.53 10.78 -13.81
C GLU A 678 4.02 9.39 -14.24
N PHE A 679 3.12 8.41 -14.33
CA PHE A 679 3.45 7.06 -14.80
C PHE A 679 3.57 6.95 -16.34
N GLY A 680 3.20 7.99 -17.10
CA GLY A 680 3.13 7.93 -18.55
C GLY A 680 2.04 6.98 -19.07
N GLY A 681 1.00 6.72 -18.28
CA GLY A 681 -0.10 5.82 -18.61
C GLY A 681 -0.99 5.47 -17.41
N ILE A 682 -2.05 4.73 -17.68
CA ILE A 682 -3.03 4.29 -16.69
C ILE A 682 -2.53 2.99 -16.04
N PRO A 683 -2.45 2.91 -14.70
CA PRO A 683 -2.01 1.70 -14.02
C PRO A 683 -3.19 0.72 -13.81
N TYR A 684 -3.06 -0.51 -14.31
CA TYR A 684 -4.07 -1.59 -14.22
C TYR A 684 -3.55 -2.82 -13.49
N SER A 685 -4.41 -3.62 -12.87
CA SER A 685 -3.99 -4.96 -12.42
C SER A 685 -3.67 -5.87 -13.62
N LEU A 686 -2.78 -6.86 -13.40
CA LEU A 686 -2.54 -7.91 -14.39
C LEU A 686 -3.85 -8.58 -14.85
N GLU A 687 -4.76 -8.89 -13.92
CA GLU A 687 -6.07 -9.46 -14.24
C GLU A 687 -6.86 -8.61 -15.25
N THR A 688 -6.84 -7.28 -15.10
CA THR A 688 -7.57 -6.38 -16.02
C THR A 688 -6.96 -6.42 -17.43
N VAL A 689 -5.63 -6.41 -17.53
CA VAL A 689 -4.92 -6.48 -18.81
C VAL A 689 -5.11 -7.85 -19.48
N THR A 690 -5.04 -8.93 -18.71
CA THR A 690 -5.30 -10.29 -19.21
C THR A 690 -6.72 -10.41 -19.75
N ASN A 691 -7.73 -9.98 -18.98
CA ASN A 691 -9.13 -10.02 -19.40
C ASN A 691 -9.36 -9.19 -20.68
N ALA A 692 -8.74 -8.01 -20.79
CA ALA A 692 -8.78 -7.20 -22.00
C ALA A 692 -8.15 -7.94 -23.20
N ASN A 693 -6.97 -8.54 -23.02
CA ASN A 693 -6.27 -9.27 -24.07
C ASN A 693 -6.96 -10.58 -24.48
N ASP A 694 -7.69 -11.24 -23.59
CA ASP A 694 -8.55 -12.38 -23.92
C ASP A 694 -9.70 -11.97 -24.84
N ILE A 695 -10.30 -10.80 -24.59
CA ILE A 695 -11.31 -10.20 -25.49
C ILE A 695 -10.66 -9.86 -26.84
N ALA A 696 -9.47 -9.27 -26.83
CA ALA A 696 -8.73 -8.92 -28.05
C ALA A 696 -8.50 -10.14 -28.94
N LYS A 697 -8.04 -11.24 -28.33
CA LYS A 697 -7.82 -12.54 -28.99
C LYS A 697 -9.11 -13.10 -29.56
N ARG A 698 -10.20 -13.08 -28.79
CA ARG A 698 -11.52 -13.55 -29.24
C ARG A 698 -12.05 -12.77 -30.44
N LEU A 699 -11.83 -11.46 -30.46
CA LEU A 699 -12.28 -10.56 -31.53
C LEU A 699 -11.32 -10.49 -32.72
N GLY A 700 -10.14 -11.14 -32.65
CA GLY A 700 -9.14 -11.10 -33.72
C GLY A 700 -8.45 -9.73 -33.88
N VAL A 701 -8.39 -8.92 -32.81
CA VAL A 701 -7.73 -7.60 -32.83
C VAL A 701 -6.39 -7.61 -32.10
N LYS A 702 -5.56 -6.59 -32.34
CA LYS A 702 -4.26 -6.45 -31.66
C LYS A 702 -4.44 -6.29 -30.14
N PRO A 703 -3.64 -6.99 -29.32
CA PRO A 703 -3.71 -6.90 -27.86
C PRO A 703 -3.36 -5.49 -27.37
N LEU A 704 -3.82 -5.17 -26.16
CA LEU A 704 -3.49 -3.98 -25.41
C LEU A 704 -1.99 -3.96 -25.09
N ARG A 705 -1.30 -2.88 -25.49
CA ARG A 705 0.16 -2.74 -25.31
C ARG A 705 0.50 -1.95 -24.05
N ALA A 706 1.32 -2.51 -23.17
CA ALA A 706 1.84 -1.82 -21.99
C ALA A 706 3.17 -1.12 -22.28
N ASN A 707 3.57 -0.17 -21.44
CA ASN A 707 4.88 0.52 -21.56
C ASN A 707 6.09 -0.41 -21.33
N ASN A 708 5.88 -1.57 -20.70
CA ASN A 708 6.95 -2.49 -20.26
C ASN A 708 6.89 -3.88 -20.93
N GLY A 709 6.55 -3.99 -22.22
CA GLY A 709 6.63 -5.26 -22.97
C GLY A 709 5.74 -5.34 -24.19
#